data_AF-A0A836F5N6-F1
#
_entry.id   AF-A0A836F5N6-F1
#
_cell.length_a   1.000
_cell.length_b   1.000
_cell.length_c   1.000
_cell.angle_alpha   90.00
_cell.angle_beta   90.00
_cell.angle_gamma   90.00
#
_symmetry.space_group_name_H-M   'P 1'
#
loop_
_entity.id
_entity.type
_entity.pdbx_description
1 polymer ?
#
loop_
_entity_poly.entity_id
_entity_poly.type
_entity_poly.pdbx_seq_one_letter_code
_entity_poly.pdbx_strand_id
1 'polypeptide(L)'
;MRVFMRDLSGAMNRVIDSFTAATTLISCSDLGILRYSLTTAIFTQQRQSELLNDFVCCSSSLVQSWTWFSHWTKSWFSHRMIWLEPKQFSNNAKKPERQQWGNDREFLLSCIAMSVGLGNIWRFPFTAYENGGGAFLIPYIIILIVVGKPFYLLEMILGQFFSQSSLKIWDLAPAFRGTITFDIQVHPSAFFLFWDILYIYLLKHNKDMTKILRLFSKEVLREKDNINDGIGAPDWCLSLTLFVSWLTVFLVVIRGVRSSGKAAYFLAIFPYIVLIVLLIRAVTLDESVTGIFYFITPTWEKLLTPMIWYHAVAQCFFSLTVCFGAVVMFASHNKFHHDLYRLDGMIVTTLNTFTSLLAGCTIFAILGNLSRELGIEDIGTVVRGGTGLAFISYPETIAKFTIAPQFFSVMFFAMLFVLGIGSKVGLASAIISIIHDQFPNVRYWHIAAGTCLCEFLIGLIYVTPGGQFMITFVDYYVTSFIPFLPAAFEMIAVAWSYGLGNFLNDVEFMLKKRLSMFWRICWSILTPGIVLVIFFYTFANLELLKYNKKFYPYSVYEREREREYLSLLDDQSSFREKKELGLDNVVFQIDESHVGNGETRCYFENSTAVLDEQVQIDSSKERATWNNSVEFLMSCIAVSVGFGNIWRFPFTAYENGGGAFLIPYVILLFLVGKPFYFLEMIIGQFSGSSSVKVWSMSSSFVGVGWAQFCSTIALATYYSSLMALTLYYLIASFSAELPWATCLKEWGDACVDSSTKRNHSADNAEENIDILNNFLNGSNKFQSSAELYFLRVVLHEKENIYDGIGWPDWKLTLCLLGSWTTVCMVLFQGVKSSGKFSYFLAIFPYIILLALLVHTVTLNGSMDGILYFITPKWSKLLEPTVWYAAVTQCFFSLSVCFGSIITYSSHNSFKHNIYRDVIIITSLDTVTSMVAGCTIFGILGNLAYELGVQDISKVVKGGASLAFVSYPDAIAKFNFLPQLFAVLFFFMMFVLGVGSAVGMTTGIMTVINEQFPSLKTWQIVVPTCLLGFSIGTVYVTPGGQFILTLVDYYGTSFVVFILASFEMTGVIWFYGLENFLEDLEFMLDRKPSVYWRICWFIVTPFILITIFIYTIATLTPLTYGGTSLPGYAHAIGWTILSIGVVQIPLWMLIAMLKNRKLPFIQMLKKAFAPVNGWGPREIQQRKDWKIFKEERARDREKRIQPIWKQILYVLLNMKPI
;
A
#
# COMPACT_ATOMS: atom_id res chain seq x y z
N MET A 1 -9.55 -21.88 1.21
CA MET A 1 -9.20 -23.27 0.85
C MET A 1 -8.02 -23.43 -0.15
N ARG A 2 -7.98 -23.15 -1.51
CA ARG A 2 -6.73 -22.73 -2.27
C ARG A 2 -6.37 -21.33 -2.97
N VAL A 3 -7.19 -20.27 -3.26
CA VAL A 3 -6.98 -18.71 -3.20
C VAL A 3 -7.19 -17.54 -1.97
N PHE A 4 -7.64 -17.31 -0.58
CA PHE A 4 -7.83 -18.02 0.95
C PHE A 4 -7.13 -19.41 1.78
N MET A 5 -5.91 -20.24 1.83
CA MET A 5 -4.37 -20.56 1.35
C MET A 5 -3.42 -20.37 -0.03
N ARG A 6 -3.65 -19.81 -1.27
CA ARG A 6 -2.90 -18.76 -2.08
C ARG A 6 -2.86 -17.20 -1.81
N ASP A 7 -3.91 -16.41 -1.52
CA ASP A 7 -4.04 -15.04 -0.95
C ASP A 7 -4.07 -14.94 0.59
N LEU A 8 -3.21 -14.14 1.17
CA LEU A 8 -2.69 -13.91 2.50
C LEU A 8 -1.22 -14.26 3.13
N SER A 9 0.07 -14.75 2.91
CA SER A 9 1.21 -15.25 2.01
C SER A 9 2.26 -14.22 1.86
N GLY A 10 2.66 -13.90 0.65
CA GLY A 10 2.84 -12.52 0.32
C GLY A 10 2.00 -11.48 1.09
N ALA A 11 0.90 -11.78 1.79
CA ALA A 11 0.61 -10.97 2.96
C ALA A 11 1.62 -11.29 4.10
N MET A 12 1.35 -12.10 5.14
CA MET A 12 2.29 -12.26 6.30
C MET A 12 3.79 -12.48 6.01
N ASN A 13 4.15 -13.16 4.92
CA ASN A 13 5.50 -13.25 4.37
C ASN A 13 6.16 -11.88 4.32
N ARG A 14 5.48 -10.75 4.26
CA ARG A 14 6.20 -9.49 4.18
C ARG A 14 6.86 -9.05 5.52
N VAL A 15 6.94 -9.79 6.66
CA VAL A 15 7.58 -9.45 8.04
C VAL A 15 9.18 -10.08 8.71
N ILE A 16 9.80 -11.39 8.83
CA ILE A 16 11.00 -12.26 8.15
C ILE A 16 11.21 -12.99 6.59
N ASP A 17 10.99 -12.75 5.18
CA ASP A 17 10.52 -11.91 3.90
C ASP A 17 10.32 -10.35 3.37
N SER A 18 9.50 -9.36 3.77
CA SER A 18 9.50 -7.94 3.23
C SER A 18 9.64 -6.68 4.17
N PHE A 19 10.01 -6.80 5.45
CA PHE A 19 10.60 -5.79 6.40
C PHE A 19 11.94 -5.30 5.94
N THR A 20 12.46 -6.00 4.97
CA THR A 20 13.35 -7.09 5.37
C THR A 20 14.70 -6.41 5.48
N ALA A 21 14.94 -5.40 4.65
CA ALA A 21 16.12 -4.60 4.72
C ALA A 21 16.02 -3.24 5.43
N ALA A 22 14.99 -3.04 6.26
CA ALA A 22 15.33 -2.50 7.59
C ALA A 22 16.22 -3.47 8.38
N THR A 23 16.60 -4.66 7.87
CA THR A 23 17.60 -5.52 8.52
C THR A 23 18.73 -6.09 7.61
N THR A 24 18.52 -6.54 6.35
CA THR A 24 19.54 -6.64 5.19
C THR A 24 20.19 -5.15 5.30
N LEU A 25 19.52 -4.04 5.02
CA LEU A 25 20.20 -2.73 5.06
C LEU A 25 20.24 -2.04 6.44
N ILE A 26 20.39 -2.91 7.46
CA ILE A 26 21.16 -2.70 8.72
C ILE A 26 22.38 -3.66 8.84
N SER A 27 22.54 -4.69 7.99
CA SER A 27 23.61 -5.70 8.03
C SER A 27 24.48 -5.91 6.76
N CYS A 28 24.14 -5.50 5.52
CA CYS A 28 25.13 -5.54 4.39
C CYS A 28 25.89 -4.24 4.23
N SER A 29 25.30 -3.12 4.63
CA SER A 29 26.05 -1.88 4.86
C SER A 29 27.14 -2.09 5.93
N ASP A 30 26.82 -2.88 6.95
CA ASP A 30 27.59 -2.91 8.20
C ASP A 30 28.62 -4.06 8.25
N LEU A 31 28.39 -5.17 7.54
CA LEU A 31 29.35 -6.30 7.51
C LEU A 31 30.69 -5.97 6.82
N GLY A 32 30.76 -4.90 6.03
CA GLY A 32 32.02 -4.39 5.49
C GLY A 32 32.98 -3.86 6.56
N ILE A 33 32.46 -3.41 7.70
CA ILE A 33 33.24 -2.81 8.79
C ILE A 33 33.97 -3.88 9.63
N LEU A 34 33.51 -5.14 9.57
CA LEU A 34 34.00 -6.23 10.43
C LEU A 34 35.08 -7.14 9.80
N ARG A 35 35.43 -6.97 8.51
CA ARG A 35 36.40 -7.83 7.82
C ARG A 35 37.82 -7.28 7.70
N TYR A 36 38.07 -6.02 8.09
CA TYR A 36 39.37 -5.36 7.92
C TYR A 36 40.41 -5.63 9.02
N SER A 37 40.27 -6.75 9.75
CA SER A 37 41.23 -7.18 10.77
C SER A 37 41.30 -8.72 10.88
N LEU A 38 42.02 -9.37 9.95
CA LEU A 38 43.11 -10.31 10.26
C LEU A 38 43.84 -10.83 9.00
N THR A 39 45.17 -10.91 9.09
CA THR A 39 46.12 -11.77 8.33
C THR A 39 46.29 -11.62 6.81
N THR A 40 47.57 -11.48 6.42
CA THR A 40 48.15 -11.42 5.06
C THR A 40 48.94 -12.70 4.76
N ALA A 41 48.94 -13.26 3.53
CA ALA A 41 50.05 -14.09 2.99
C ALA A 41 49.91 -14.56 1.52
N ILE A 42 51.01 -14.43 0.75
CA ILE A 42 51.63 -15.44 -0.17
C ILE A 42 50.97 -15.81 -1.54
N PHE A 43 51.70 -15.42 -2.61
CA PHE A 43 51.90 -16.06 -3.94
C PHE A 43 50.76 -16.20 -4.98
N THR A 44 51.10 -16.78 -6.14
CA THR A 44 50.67 -16.32 -7.48
C THR A 44 50.07 -17.39 -8.40
N GLN A 45 49.02 -17.00 -9.13
CA GLN A 45 48.73 -17.36 -10.54
C GLN A 45 48.51 -18.85 -10.91
N GLN A 46 47.29 -19.38 -10.75
CA GLN A 46 46.85 -20.50 -11.61
C GLN A 46 45.31 -20.62 -11.88
N ARG A 47 44.92 -20.25 -13.11
CA ARG A 47 43.91 -20.89 -13.99
C ARG A 47 42.60 -21.48 -13.40
N GLN A 48 41.59 -20.63 -13.20
CA GLN A 48 40.24 -20.77 -13.78
C GLN A 48 39.36 -22.02 -13.46
N SER A 49 39.56 -22.75 -12.35
CA SER A 49 38.69 -23.89 -11.99
C SER A 49 38.02 -23.85 -10.61
N GLU A 50 38.30 -22.86 -9.75
CA GLU A 50 37.84 -22.85 -8.35
C GLU A 50 36.50 -22.12 -8.10
N LEU A 51 36.01 -21.33 -9.06
CA LEU A 51 34.82 -20.47 -8.93
C LEU A 51 33.49 -21.21 -8.64
N LEU A 52 33.43 -22.54 -8.78
CA LEU A 52 32.28 -23.34 -8.34
C LEU A 52 32.29 -23.66 -6.84
N ASN A 53 33.46 -23.69 -6.18
CA ASN A 53 33.56 -24.15 -4.79
C ASN A 53 33.22 -23.05 -3.76
N ASP A 54 33.58 -21.79 -4.01
CA ASP A 54 33.23 -20.68 -3.12
C ASP A 54 31.71 -20.47 -3.01
N PHE A 55 30.97 -20.78 -4.07
CA PHE A 55 29.50 -20.72 -4.08
C PHE A 55 28.88 -21.75 -3.11
N VAL A 56 29.57 -22.86 -2.84
CA VAL A 56 29.14 -23.88 -1.87
C VAL A 56 29.40 -23.41 -0.44
N CYS A 57 30.56 -22.79 -0.17
CA CYS A 57 30.96 -22.35 1.17
C CYS A 57 30.05 -21.29 1.80
N CYS A 58 29.49 -20.35 1.02
CA CYS A 58 28.53 -19.37 1.55
C CYS A 58 27.17 -19.96 1.97
N SER A 59 26.82 -21.17 1.55
CA SER A 59 25.54 -21.79 1.90
C SER A 59 25.50 -22.34 3.34
N SER A 60 26.64 -22.80 3.87
CA SER A 60 26.70 -23.63 5.09
C SER A 60 26.53 -22.86 6.40
N SER A 61 27.16 -21.69 6.53
CA SER A 61 27.10 -20.83 7.73
C SER A 61 25.69 -20.29 8.02
N LEU A 62 24.91 -20.10 6.96
CA LEU A 62 23.54 -19.61 7.04
C LEU A 62 22.53 -20.71 7.40
N VAL A 63 22.80 -21.96 7.02
CA VAL A 63 22.10 -23.14 7.55
C VAL A 63 22.41 -23.32 9.05
N GLN A 64 23.67 -23.24 9.48
CA GLN A 64 24.06 -23.43 10.89
C GLN A 64 23.38 -22.45 11.87
N SER A 65 23.29 -21.17 11.51
CA SER A 65 22.61 -20.18 12.37
C SER A 65 21.08 -20.28 12.29
N TRP A 66 20.52 -21.05 11.34
CA TRP A 66 19.09 -21.37 11.28
C TRP A 66 18.77 -22.67 12.05
N THR A 67 19.67 -23.67 12.04
CA THR A 67 19.53 -24.86 12.90
C THR A 67 19.68 -24.54 14.38
N TRP A 68 20.50 -23.55 14.76
CA TRP A 68 20.60 -23.09 16.15
C TRP A 68 19.29 -22.47 16.67
N PHE A 69 18.65 -21.58 15.89
CA PHE A 69 17.34 -21.01 16.23
C PHE A 69 16.21 -22.06 16.19
N SER A 70 16.31 -23.05 15.30
CA SER A 70 15.43 -24.23 15.27
C SER A 70 15.57 -25.09 16.54
N HIS A 71 16.80 -25.35 17.00
CA HIS A 71 17.03 -26.07 18.26
C HIS A 71 16.55 -25.29 19.49
N TRP A 72 16.75 -23.97 19.52
CA TRP A 72 16.28 -23.14 20.63
C TRP A 72 14.75 -23.12 20.72
N THR A 73 14.06 -22.96 19.58
CA THR A 73 12.58 -23.02 19.54
C THR A 73 12.04 -24.42 19.81
N LYS A 74 12.61 -25.49 19.22
CA LYS A 74 12.22 -26.88 19.53
C LYS A 74 12.42 -27.22 21.02
N SER A 75 13.51 -26.75 21.65
CA SER A 75 13.78 -26.94 23.09
C SER A 75 12.81 -26.18 24.00
N TRP A 76 12.43 -24.95 23.62
CA TRP A 76 11.46 -24.15 24.38
C TRP A 76 10.04 -24.71 24.28
N PHE A 77 9.65 -25.24 23.11
CA PHE A 77 8.35 -25.92 22.93
C PHE A 77 8.31 -27.35 23.49
N SER A 78 9.43 -28.08 23.58
CA SER A 78 9.44 -29.47 24.10
C SER A 78 9.41 -29.56 25.63
N HIS A 79 9.81 -28.52 26.36
CA HIS A 79 9.81 -28.51 27.82
C HIS A 79 8.84 -27.48 28.42
N ARG A 80 7.73 -27.99 28.95
CA ARG A 80 6.64 -27.31 29.71
C ARG A 80 5.43 -26.81 28.91
N MET A 81 4.80 -27.70 28.15
CA MET A 81 3.33 -27.83 28.22
C MET A 81 2.93 -29.16 28.86
N ILE A 82 3.21 -29.27 30.17
CA ILE A 82 2.42 -30.13 31.05
C ILE A 82 1.05 -29.45 31.18
N TRP A 83 -0.04 -30.20 31.08
CA TRP A 83 -1.38 -29.70 31.36
C TRP A 83 -1.46 -29.17 32.79
N LEU A 84 -1.47 -27.84 32.94
CA LEU A 84 -2.00 -27.21 34.13
C LEU A 84 -3.52 -27.16 33.99
N GLU A 85 -4.18 -28.06 34.71
CA GLU A 85 -5.62 -27.99 34.96
C GLU A 85 -6.03 -26.58 35.44
N PRO A 86 -7.29 -26.16 35.22
CA PRO A 86 -7.79 -24.89 35.71
C PRO A 86 -7.86 -24.90 37.25
N LYS A 87 -6.74 -24.57 37.90
CA LYS A 87 -6.69 -24.32 39.34
C LYS A 87 -7.72 -23.25 39.67
N GLN A 88 -8.69 -23.62 40.52
CA GLN A 88 -9.61 -22.68 41.15
C GLN A 88 -8.79 -21.58 41.85
N PHE A 89 -8.76 -20.39 41.26
CA PHE A 89 -8.12 -19.24 41.89
C PHE A 89 -8.97 -18.81 43.09
N SER A 90 -8.38 -18.82 44.29
CA SER A 90 -9.10 -18.58 45.53
C SER A 90 -9.60 -17.13 45.63
N ASN A 91 -10.82 -16.96 46.14
CA ASN A 91 -11.54 -15.68 46.23
C ASN A 91 -10.90 -14.59 47.12
N ASN A 92 -9.69 -14.80 47.66
CA ASN A 92 -9.12 -13.99 48.74
C ASN A 92 -7.92 -13.12 48.36
N ALA A 93 -7.52 -13.06 47.09
CA ALA A 93 -6.51 -12.11 46.63
C ALA A 93 -7.14 -10.71 46.41
N LYS A 94 -6.98 -9.79 47.37
CA LYS A 94 -7.29 -8.36 47.14
C LYS A 94 -6.48 -7.87 45.93
N LYS A 95 -7.14 -7.46 44.84
CA LYS A 95 -6.49 -6.75 43.73
C LYS A 95 -5.81 -5.48 44.30
N PRO A 96 -4.55 -5.19 43.92
CA PRO A 96 -3.89 -3.96 44.35
C PRO A 96 -4.62 -2.74 43.77
N GLU A 97 -4.83 -1.72 44.59
CA GLU A 97 -5.63 -0.54 44.25
C GLU A 97 -4.85 0.38 43.31
N ARG A 98 -5.34 0.57 42.08
CA ARG A 98 -4.72 1.45 41.07
C ARG A 98 -4.85 2.91 41.50
N GLN A 99 -3.85 3.73 41.16
CA GLN A 99 -3.87 5.18 41.40
C GLN A 99 -5.13 5.78 40.76
N GLN A 100 -5.76 6.77 41.41
CA GLN A 100 -6.91 7.49 40.84
C GLN A 100 -6.53 8.92 40.45
N TRP A 101 -7.29 9.48 39.50
CA TRP A 101 -7.28 10.89 39.15
C TRP A 101 -7.59 11.78 40.37
N GLY A 102 -7.05 13.00 40.42
CA GLY A 102 -7.32 13.92 41.52
C GLY A 102 -8.74 14.49 41.48
N ASN A 103 -9.22 14.83 40.28
CA ASN A 103 -10.60 15.21 40.01
C ASN A 103 -11.03 14.75 38.61
N ASP A 104 -12.34 14.58 38.41
CA ASP A 104 -12.90 14.04 37.15
C ASP A 104 -12.59 14.94 35.93
N ARG A 105 -12.36 16.24 36.15
CA ARG A 105 -11.88 17.20 35.12
C ARG A 105 -10.45 16.91 34.65
N GLU A 106 -9.60 16.36 35.51
CA GLU A 106 -8.22 15.99 35.13
C GLU A 106 -8.23 14.82 34.14
N PHE A 107 -9.13 13.85 34.33
CA PHE A 107 -9.36 12.76 33.37
C PHE A 107 -9.86 13.30 32.02
N LEU A 108 -10.94 14.09 32.02
CA LEU A 108 -11.51 14.68 30.80
C LEU A 108 -10.49 15.53 30.02
N LEU A 109 -9.75 16.42 30.70
CA LEU A 109 -8.71 17.22 30.06
C LEU A 109 -7.50 16.38 29.61
N SER A 110 -7.16 15.28 30.29
CA SER A 110 -6.11 14.36 29.79
C SER A 110 -6.56 13.66 28.51
N CYS A 111 -7.81 13.22 28.44
CA CYS A 111 -8.39 12.66 27.23
C CYS A 111 -8.43 13.69 26.07
N ILE A 112 -8.78 14.96 26.36
CA ILE A 112 -8.73 16.04 25.35
C ILE A 112 -7.28 16.29 24.90
N ALA A 113 -6.31 16.44 25.80
CA ALA A 113 -4.91 16.66 25.46
C ALA A 113 -4.26 15.49 24.70
N MET A 114 -4.79 14.27 24.86
CA MET A 114 -4.33 13.08 24.15
C MET A 114 -4.93 13.00 22.75
N SER A 115 -6.25 13.16 22.64
CA SER A 115 -7.01 12.95 21.39
C SER A 115 -7.12 14.20 20.50
N VAL A 116 -6.94 15.40 21.06
CA VAL A 116 -6.75 16.64 20.30
C VAL A 116 -5.26 16.91 20.24
N GLY A 117 -4.64 16.45 19.16
CA GLY A 117 -3.20 16.50 18.93
C GLY A 117 -2.84 17.09 17.57
N LEU A 118 -1.61 16.85 17.15
CA LEU A 118 -1.03 17.38 15.91
C LEU A 118 -1.84 17.04 14.65
N GLY A 119 -2.50 15.88 14.64
CA GLY A 119 -3.36 15.45 13.54
C GLY A 119 -4.59 16.35 13.33
N ASN A 120 -5.04 17.11 14.32
CA ASN A 120 -6.16 18.02 14.18
C ASN A 120 -5.77 19.31 13.44
N ILE A 121 -4.48 19.69 13.48
CA ILE A 121 -3.95 20.91 12.84
C ILE A 121 -3.50 20.65 11.40
N TRP A 122 -2.92 19.48 11.11
CA TRP A 122 -2.34 19.23 9.77
C TRP A 122 -2.82 17.98 9.05
N ARG A 123 -3.42 17.01 9.76
CA ARG A 123 -3.87 15.75 9.14
C ARG A 123 -5.33 15.86 8.74
N PHE A 124 -6.25 16.26 9.63
CA PHE A 124 -7.65 16.43 9.27
C PHE A 124 -7.92 17.55 8.26
N PRO A 125 -7.44 18.81 8.40
CA PRO A 125 -7.75 19.89 7.46
C PRO A 125 -7.42 19.49 6.03
N PHE A 126 -6.25 18.86 5.90
CA PHE A 126 -5.77 18.26 4.68
C PHE A 126 -6.64 17.07 4.22
N THR A 127 -6.83 16.03 5.03
CA THR A 127 -7.61 14.81 4.69
C THR A 127 -9.12 15.07 4.49
N ALA A 128 -9.68 16.15 5.02
CA ALA A 128 -11.07 16.54 4.81
C ALA A 128 -11.25 17.20 3.45
N TYR A 129 -10.39 18.16 3.13
CA TYR A 129 -10.30 18.71 1.79
C TYR A 129 -9.94 17.62 0.75
N GLU A 130 -9.08 16.65 1.11
CA GLU A 130 -8.69 15.49 0.31
C GLU A 130 -9.85 14.73 -0.29
N ASN A 131 -10.78 14.45 0.61
CA ASN A 131 -11.99 13.73 0.35
C ASN A 131 -13.11 14.71 -0.04
N GLY A 132 -12.78 15.78 -0.76
CA GLY A 132 -13.76 16.64 -1.43
C GLY A 132 -14.39 17.73 -0.58
N GLY A 133 -13.64 18.23 0.40
CA GLY A 133 -14.08 19.34 1.25
C GLY A 133 -15.35 18.99 2.02
N GLY A 134 -16.43 19.73 1.74
CA GLY A 134 -17.76 19.46 2.33
C GLY A 134 -18.25 18.02 2.11
N ALA A 135 -17.84 17.35 1.04
CA ALA A 135 -18.26 15.98 0.72
C ALA A 135 -17.65 14.91 1.65
N PHE A 136 -16.49 15.17 2.27
CA PHE A 136 -15.94 14.29 3.32
C PHE A 136 -16.75 14.35 4.60
N LEU A 137 -17.25 15.54 4.93
CA LEU A 137 -17.78 15.83 6.27
C LEU A 137 -19.02 14.99 6.59
N ILE A 138 -19.88 14.73 5.60
CA ILE A 138 -21.10 13.92 5.75
C ILE A 138 -20.75 12.49 6.22
N PRO A 139 -20.00 11.68 5.45
CA PRO A 139 -19.58 10.33 5.88
C PRO A 139 -18.58 10.32 7.03
N TYR A 140 -17.75 11.35 7.22
CA TYR A 140 -16.96 11.49 8.45
C TYR A 140 -17.84 11.60 9.69
N ILE A 141 -18.90 12.41 9.64
CA ILE A 141 -19.89 12.52 10.73
C ILE A 141 -20.67 11.21 10.91
N ILE A 142 -21.06 10.52 9.83
CA ILE A 142 -21.74 9.22 9.93
C ILE A 142 -20.84 8.18 10.60
N ILE A 143 -19.58 8.06 10.17
CA ILE A 143 -18.58 7.17 10.77
C ILE A 143 -18.28 7.54 12.24
N LEU A 144 -18.18 8.82 12.57
CA LEU A 144 -18.02 9.27 13.94
C LEU A 144 -19.19 8.81 14.83
N ILE A 145 -20.42 8.80 14.29
CA ILE A 145 -21.63 8.39 15.01
C ILE A 145 -21.75 6.86 15.13
N VAL A 146 -21.51 6.10 14.05
CA VAL A 146 -21.75 4.63 14.04
C VAL A 146 -20.51 3.78 14.35
N VAL A 147 -19.32 4.39 14.36
CA VAL A 147 -18.06 3.72 14.71
C VAL A 147 -17.32 4.45 15.82
N GLY A 148 -16.91 5.71 15.61
CA GLY A 148 -15.98 6.42 16.50
C GLY A 148 -16.49 6.55 17.94
N LYS A 149 -17.72 7.06 18.11
CA LYS A 149 -18.39 7.22 19.41
C LYS A 149 -18.69 5.87 20.08
N PRO A 150 -19.24 4.86 19.40
CA PRO A 150 -19.35 3.50 19.93
C PRO A 150 -18.02 2.87 20.37
N PHE A 151 -16.91 3.11 19.64
CA PHE A 151 -15.63 2.51 20.00
C PHE A 151 -14.97 3.18 21.20
N TYR A 152 -14.92 4.51 21.20
CA TYR A 152 -14.34 5.30 22.29
C TYR A 152 -15.03 5.03 23.63
N LEU A 153 -16.36 4.88 23.61
CA LEU A 153 -17.15 4.50 24.79
C LEU A 153 -16.87 3.06 25.25
N LEU A 154 -16.59 2.13 24.34
CA LEU A 154 -16.29 0.73 24.68
C LEU A 154 -14.96 0.61 25.44
N GLU A 155 -13.86 1.18 24.93
CA GLU A 155 -12.56 1.16 25.59
C GLU A 155 -12.60 1.85 26.97
N MET A 156 -13.33 2.95 27.09
CA MET A 156 -13.54 3.60 28.39
C MET A 156 -14.27 2.71 29.39
N ILE A 157 -15.32 2.00 28.94
CA ILE A 157 -16.08 1.06 29.78
C ILE A 157 -15.18 -0.11 30.22
N LEU A 158 -14.40 -0.70 29.32
CA LEU A 158 -13.51 -1.82 29.62
C LEU A 158 -12.41 -1.39 30.60
N GLY A 159 -11.77 -0.24 30.37
CA GLY A 159 -10.78 0.32 31.29
C GLY A 159 -11.31 0.48 32.71
N GLN A 160 -12.46 1.15 32.85
CA GLN A 160 -13.09 1.42 34.15
C GLN A 160 -13.57 0.12 34.85
N PHE A 161 -14.19 -0.80 34.12
CA PHE A 161 -14.76 -2.04 34.68
C PHE A 161 -13.68 -2.97 35.24
N PHE A 162 -12.57 -3.16 34.51
CA PHE A 162 -11.49 -4.06 34.96
C PHE A 162 -10.46 -3.38 35.87
N SER A 163 -10.31 -2.05 35.79
CA SER A 163 -9.36 -1.24 36.58
C SER A 163 -7.90 -1.74 36.48
N GLN A 164 -7.50 -2.18 35.29
CA GLN A 164 -6.19 -2.80 34.99
C GLN A 164 -5.61 -2.29 33.66
N SER A 165 -4.35 -2.60 33.38
CA SER A 165 -3.73 -2.34 32.06
C SER A 165 -4.47 -3.01 30.89
N SER A 166 -4.35 -2.41 29.70
CA SER A 166 -4.86 -2.90 28.41
C SER A 166 -4.57 -4.38 28.16
N LEU A 167 -3.38 -4.87 28.53
CA LEU A 167 -2.98 -6.27 28.36
C LEU A 167 -3.76 -7.26 29.27
N LYS A 168 -4.21 -6.84 30.46
CA LYS A 168 -4.92 -7.72 31.41
C LYS A 168 -6.43 -7.79 31.18
N ILE A 169 -6.99 -6.86 30.43
CA ILE A 169 -8.42 -6.85 30.09
C ILE A 169 -8.82 -8.06 29.23
N TRP A 170 -7.86 -8.63 28.48
CA TRP A 170 -8.03 -9.90 27.77
C TRP A 170 -8.26 -11.13 28.69
N ASP A 171 -8.14 -11.00 30.02
CA ASP A 171 -8.60 -12.01 30.97
C ASP A 171 -10.12 -12.25 30.86
N LEU A 172 -10.88 -11.29 30.30
CA LEU A 172 -12.30 -11.45 29.96
C LEU A 172 -12.56 -12.56 28.92
N ALA A 173 -11.64 -12.73 27.98
CA ALA A 173 -11.73 -13.71 26.91
C ALA A 173 -10.34 -14.35 26.70
N PRO A 174 -9.93 -15.32 27.56
CA PRO A 174 -8.54 -15.78 27.63
C PRO A 174 -7.93 -16.34 26.33
N ALA A 175 -8.76 -16.75 25.36
CA ALA A 175 -8.31 -17.11 24.01
C ALA A 175 -7.58 -15.96 23.29
N PHE A 176 -7.87 -14.71 23.64
CA PHE A 176 -7.23 -13.50 23.13
C PHE A 176 -6.13 -12.96 24.06
N ARG A 177 -5.82 -13.62 25.19
CA ARG A 177 -4.74 -13.21 26.11
C ARG A 177 -3.35 -13.22 25.46
N GLY A 178 -3.21 -13.95 24.34
CA GLY A 178 -2.03 -13.96 23.48
C GLY A 178 -1.96 -12.81 22.46
N THR A 179 -3.00 -11.98 22.31
CA THR A 179 -2.92 -10.75 21.51
C THR A 179 -2.23 -9.68 22.33
N ILE A 180 -0.90 -9.81 22.41
CA ILE A 180 -0.01 -8.83 23.02
C ILE A 180 -0.33 -7.47 22.42
N THR A 181 -0.76 -6.54 23.27
CA THR A 181 -0.99 -5.14 22.93
C THR A 181 0.28 -4.58 22.28
N PHE A 182 0.17 -4.18 21.01
CA PHE A 182 1.26 -3.58 20.22
C PHE A 182 1.51 -2.13 20.64
N ASP A 183 1.67 -1.92 21.96
CA ASP A 183 1.83 -0.62 22.61
C ASP A 183 3.28 -0.11 22.54
N ILE A 184 4.25 -0.90 22.05
CA ILE A 184 5.61 -0.43 21.75
C ILE A 184 5.57 0.43 20.48
N GLN A 185 5.03 1.63 20.62
CA GLN A 185 4.77 2.60 19.56
C GLN A 185 5.55 3.88 19.79
N VAL A 186 6.76 3.91 19.25
CA VAL A 186 7.59 5.12 19.24
C VAL A 186 7.05 6.10 18.20
N HIS A 187 5.87 6.65 18.47
CA HIS A 187 5.22 7.69 17.67
C HIS A 187 6.22 8.81 17.32
N PRO A 188 6.24 9.29 16.08
CA PRO A 188 7.26 10.25 15.63
C PRO A 188 7.07 11.66 16.19
N SER A 189 6.03 11.92 16.99
CA SER A 189 5.76 13.26 17.52
C SER A 189 6.86 13.82 18.42
N ALA A 190 7.76 12.98 18.96
CA ALA A 190 8.94 13.45 19.68
C ALA A 190 10.02 14.08 18.77
N PHE A 191 10.01 13.81 17.46
CA PHE A 191 10.85 14.50 16.47
C PHE A 191 10.29 15.89 16.11
N PHE A 192 8.96 16.08 16.09
CA PHE A 192 8.39 17.40 15.75
C PHE A 192 8.76 18.48 16.77
N LEU A 193 9.03 18.06 18.02
CA LEU A 193 9.53 18.92 19.10
C LEU A 193 10.96 19.46 18.88
N PHE A 194 11.72 18.95 17.90
CA PHE A 194 12.93 19.61 17.37
C PHE A 194 12.59 20.89 16.62
N TRP A 195 11.55 20.84 15.79
CA TRP A 195 11.25 21.90 14.83
C TRP A 195 10.87 23.20 15.53
N ASP A 196 10.12 23.12 16.63
CA ASP A 196 9.71 24.28 17.41
C ASP A 196 10.93 24.99 18.04
N ILE A 197 11.92 24.22 18.53
CA ILE A 197 13.17 24.73 19.11
C ILE A 197 14.08 25.34 18.02
N LEU A 198 14.20 24.65 16.88
CA LEU A 198 14.99 25.12 15.74
C LEU A 198 14.41 26.41 15.15
N TYR A 199 13.09 26.53 15.03
CA TYR A 199 12.48 27.72 14.43
C TYR A 199 12.69 28.97 15.30
N ILE A 200 12.66 28.81 16.63
CA ILE A 200 13.05 29.85 17.60
C ILE A 200 14.52 30.26 17.42
N TYR A 201 15.43 29.30 17.15
CA TYR A 201 16.84 29.59 16.86
C TYR A 201 17.04 30.33 15.53
N LEU A 202 16.30 29.96 14.48
CA LEU A 202 16.38 30.59 13.15
C LEU A 202 15.79 32.00 13.14
N LEU A 203 14.64 32.22 13.81
CA LEU A 203 14.05 33.55 14.03
C LEU A 203 15.04 34.49 14.75
N LYS A 204 15.82 33.97 15.70
CA LYS A 204 16.85 34.73 16.42
C LYS A 204 18.07 35.12 15.55
N HIS A 205 18.31 34.40 14.45
CA HIS A 205 19.46 34.63 13.55
C HIS A 205 19.11 35.29 12.21
N ASN A 206 17.85 35.69 12.00
CA ASN A 206 17.43 36.60 10.92
C ASN A 206 17.84 36.17 9.50
N LYS A 207 17.88 34.85 9.22
CA LYS A 207 18.06 34.31 7.86
C LYS A 207 16.81 34.57 7.00
N ASP A 208 17.02 34.76 5.71
CA ASP A 208 16.01 35.06 4.69
C ASP A 208 14.93 33.96 4.59
N MET A 209 13.71 34.31 4.99
CA MET A 209 12.56 33.40 5.13
C MET A 209 12.01 32.89 3.79
N THR A 210 12.36 33.50 2.66
CA THR A 210 11.95 33.01 1.32
C THR A 210 12.55 31.64 0.97
N LYS A 211 13.51 31.14 1.76
CA LYS A 211 14.22 29.87 1.53
C LYS A 211 13.87 28.77 2.56
N ILE A 212 12.81 28.95 3.37
CA ILE A 212 12.39 28.00 4.44
C ILE A 212 12.46 26.54 3.99
N LEU A 213 11.90 26.17 2.84
CA LEU A 213 11.86 24.76 2.41
C LEU A 213 13.25 24.19 2.05
N ARG A 214 14.13 24.95 1.38
CA ARG A 214 15.52 24.50 1.13
C ARG A 214 16.31 24.41 2.43
N LEU A 215 16.05 25.30 3.39
CA LEU A 215 16.62 25.23 4.73
C LEU A 215 16.15 23.94 5.44
N PHE A 216 14.83 23.68 5.42
CA PHE A 216 14.15 22.56 6.05
C PHE A 216 14.71 21.21 5.61
N SER A 217 14.73 20.93 4.30
CA SER A 217 15.20 19.63 3.81
C SER A 217 16.73 19.54 3.77
N LYS A 218 17.43 20.53 3.21
CA LYS A 218 18.87 20.38 2.88
C LYS A 218 19.85 20.88 3.95
N GLU A 219 19.62 22.03 4.60
CA GLU A 219 20.50 22.47 5.70
C GLU A 219 20.23 21.70 7.01
N VAL A 220 18.94 21.48 7.32
CA VAL A 220 18.46 21.09 8.64
C VAL A 220 18.29 19.58 8.80
N LEU A 221 17.39 18.97 8.04
CA LEU A 221 17.19 17.51 8.09
C LEU A 221 18.33 16.75 7.40
N ARG A 222 19.08 17.43 6.53
CA ARG A 222 20.01 16.85 5.54
C ARG A 222 19.36 15.67 4.83
N GLU A 223 18.09 15.86 4.48
CA GLU A 223 17.13 14.84 4.08
C GLU A 223 17.71 14.05 2.89
N LYS A 224 17.91 12.74 3.08
CA LYS A 224 18.44 11.90 2.00
C LYS A 224 17.40 11.73 0.92
N ASP A 225 17.78 12.09 -0.30
CA ASP A 225 16.94 11.92 -1.48
C ASP A 225 16.60 10.44 -1.73
N ASN A 226 17.34 9.47 -1.17
CA ASN A 226 17.12 8.03 -1.31
C ASN A 226 17.47 7.29 0.00
N ILE A 227 16.67 6.32 0.48
CA ILE A 227 17.10 5.56 1.68
C ILE A 227 18.29 4.63 1.39
N ASN A 228 18.51 4.28 0.13
CA ASN A 228 19.61 3.42 -0.37
C ASN A 228 21.00 3.84 0.05
N ASP A 229 21.17 5.14 0.26
CA ASP A 229 22.45 5.71 0.66
C ASP A 229 22.68 5.49 2.18
N GLY A 230 21.85 4.64 2.80
CA GLY A 230 21.77 4.31 4.23
C GLY A 230 20.93 5.32 5.01
N ILE A 231 20.24 4.88 6.07
CA ILE A 231 19.52 5.76 7.01
C ILE A 231 20.42 6.92 7.48
N GLY A 232 21.71 6.65 7.66
CA GLY A 232 22.73 7.62 8.06
C GLY A 232 22.86 7.74 9.58
N ALA A 233 23.94 8.38 10.03
CA ALA A 233 24.12 8.68 11.45
C ALA A 233 23.07 9.72 11.92
N PRO A 234 22.57 9.62 13.17
CA PRO A 234 21.73 10.67 13.75
C PRO A 234 22.43 12.02 13.74
N ASP A 235 21.74 13.09 13.34
CA ASP A 235 22.30 14.43 13.48
C ASP A 235 22.28 14.84 14.97
N TRP A 236 23.37 15.48 15.40
CA TRP A 236 23.58 15.79 16.81
C TRP A 236 22.60 16.86 17.34
N CYS A 237 22.25 17.86 16.54
CA CYS A 237 21.32 18.92 16.94
C CYS A 237 19.89 18.39 17.07
N LEU A 238 19.46 17.59 16.07
CA LEU A 238 18.19 16.87 16.10
C LEU A 238 18.11 15.89 17.30
N SER A 239 19.19 15.15 17.56
CA SER A 239 19.28 14.20 18.68
C SER A 239 19.18 14.89 20.05
N LEU A 240 19.80 16.06 20.22
CA LEU A 240 19.75 16.83 21.47
C LEU A 240 18.34 17.32 21.79
N THR A 241 17.58 17.80 20.81
CA THR A 241 16.19 18.23 21.04
C THR A 241 15.26 17.04 21.27
N LEU A 242 15.48 15.90 20.61
CA LEU A 242 14.75 14.67 20.88
C LEU A 242 14.99 14.19 22.33
N PHE A 243 16.19 14.37 22.86
CA PHE A 243 16.50 14.11 24.27
C PHE A 243 15.73 15.06 25.20
N VAL A 244 15.75 16.38 24.94
CA VAL A 244 14.96 17.38 25.69
C VAL A 244 13.47 17.02 25.66
N SER A 245 12.97 16.56 24.52
CA SER A 245 11.57 16.18 24.30
C SER A 245 11.15 14.97 25.14
N TRP A 246 11.93 13.89 25.13
CA TRP A 246 11.66 12.72 25.96
C TRP A 246 11.91 12.98 27.44
N LEU A 247 12.84 13.89 27.79
CA LEU A 247 13.00 14.39 29.15
C LEU A 247 11.75 15.17 29.61
N THR A 248 11.14 15.99 28.76
CA THR A 248 9.87 16.68 29.06
C THR A 248 8.73 15.68 29.26
N VAL A 249 8.56 14.68 28.36
CA VAL A 249 7.56 13.62 28.53
C VAL A 249 7.79 12.85 29.83
N PHE A 250 9.03 12.47 30.13
CA PHE A 250 9.41 11.81 31.38
C PHE A 250 9.01 12.64 32.61
N LEU A 251 9.36 13.94 32.65
CA LEU A 251 9.01 14.84 33.75
C LEU A 251 7.49 14.96 33.95
N VAL A 252 6.68 14.85 32.89
CA VAL A 252 5.21 14.81 33.01
C VAL A 252 4.71 13.46 33.54
N VAL A 253 5.23 12.32 33.05
CA VAL A 253 4.71 10.97 33.43
C VAL A 253 5.31 10.40 34.73
N ILE A 254 6.44 10.92 35.25
CA ILE A 254 7.24 10.34 36.36
C ILE A 254 6.46 9.97 37.64
N ARG A 255 5.29 10.59 37.89
CA ARG A 255 4.41 10.33 39.07
C ARG A 255 3.02 9.78 38.70
N GLY A 256 2.85 9.28 37.47
CA GLY A 256 1.58 8.75 36.95
C GLY A 256 0.50 9.82 36.81
N VAL A 257 -0.77 9.41 36.89
CA VAL A 257 -1.94 10.26 36.58
C VAL A 257 -2.04 11.56 37.39
N ARG A 258 -1.46 11.61 38.60
CA ARG A 258 -1.41 12.83 39.44
C ARG A 258 -0.48 13.93 38.90
N SER A 259 0.30 13.65 37.86
CA SER A 259 1.24 14.59 37.23
C SER A 259 0.77 14.94 35.81
N SER A 260 0.46 13.94 34.99
CA SER A 260 -0.15 14.15 33.67
C SER A 260 -1.48 14.89 33.76
N GLY A 261 -2.35 14.56 34.71
CA GLY A 261 -3.63 15.25 34.94
C GLY A 261 -3.51 16.73 35.31
N LYS A 262 -2.34 17.16 35.84
CA LYS A 262 -2.05 18.58 36.10
C LYS A 262 -1.49 19.29 34.87
N ALA A 263 -0.59 18.62 34.14
CA ALA A 263 -0.10 19.13 32.86
C ALA A 263 -1.24 19.29 31.84
N ALA A 264 -2.22 18.39 31.87
CA ALA A 264 -3.37 18.37 30.96
C ALA A 264 -4.16 19.68 30.89
N TYR A 265 -4.23 20.48 31.97
CA TYR A 265 -4.86 21.81 31.91
C TYR A 265 -4.17 22.73 30.89
N PHE A 266 -2.83 22.74 30.85
CA PHE A 266 -2.09 23.51 29.86
C PHE A 266 -2.10 22.83 28.49
N LEU A 267 -1.85 21.51 28.46
CA LEU A 267 -1.75 20.73 27.23
C LEU A 267 -3.06 20.72 26.41
N ALA A 268 -4.22 20.71 27.07
CA ALA A 268 -5.52 20.77 26.40
C ALA A 268 -5.93 22.19 26.00
N ILE A 269 -5.72 23.21 26.84
CA ILE A 269 -6.34 24.54 26.67
C ILE A 269 -5.53 25.45 25.74
N PHE A 270 -4.20 25.45 25.86
CA PHE A 270 -3.34 26.37 25.11
C PHE A 270 -3.51 26.29 23.58
N PRO A 271 -3.63 25.10 22.95
CA PRO A 271 -3.86 25.00 21.51
C PRO A 271 -5.14 25.67 20.99
N TYR A 272 -6.24 25.66 21.75
CA TYR A 272 -7.48 26.34 21.34
C TYR A 272 -7.34 27.86 21.34
N ILE A 273 -6.61 28.42 22.31
CA ILE A 273 -6.34 29.86 22.38
C ILE A 273 -5.56 30.30 21.14
N VAL A 274 -4.53 29.55 20.77
CA VAL A 274 -3.71 29.83 19.58
C VAL A 274 -4.51 29.65 18.28
N LEU A 275 -5.30 28.57 18.15
CA LEU A 275 -6.19 28.36 16.99
C LEU A 275 -7.19 29.51 16.79
N ILE A 276 -7.86 29.96 17.86
CA ILE A 276 -8.86 31.03 17.76
C ILE A 276 -8.22 32.37 17.41
N VAL A 277 -7.05 32.68 17.99
CA VAL A 277 -6.30 33.90 17.67
C VAL A 277 -5.79 33.88 16.21
N LEU A 278 -5.32 32.72 15.73
CA LEU A 278 -4.95 32.54 14.32
C LEU A 278 -6.17 32.64 13.39
N LEU A 279 -7.34 32.09 13.75
CA LEU A 279 -8.58 32.22 12.97
C LEU A 279 -9.02 33.68 12.83
N ILE A 280 -9.03 34.43 13.94
CA ILE A 280 -9.40 35.85 13.93
C ILE A 280 -8.44 36.62 13.03
N ARG A 281 -7.12 36.33 13.05
CA ARG A 281 -6.20 36.95 12.09
C ARG A 281 -6.49 36.49 10.65
N ALA A 282 -6.69 35.19 10.42
CA ALA A 282 -6.89 34.59 9.12
C ALA A 282 -8.05 35.22 8.33
N VAL A 283 -9.20 35.45 8.98
CA VAL A 283 -10.40 36.04 8.33
C VAL A 283 -10.34 37.57 8.18
N THR A 284 -9.28 38.21 8.69
CA THR A 284 -8.98 39.65 8.47
C THR A 284 -7.95 39.87 7.35
N LEU A 285 -7.79 38.87 6.49
CA LEU A 285 -6.91 38.89 5.33
C LEU A 285 -7.74 38.83 4.04
N ASP A 286 -7.29 39.50 2.98
CA ASP A 286 -7.99 39.50 1.68
C ASP A 286 -8.01 38.09 1.05
N GLU A 287 -9.07 37.75 0.33
CA GLU A 287 -9.38 36.41 -0.23
C GLU A 287 -9.49 35.23 0.79
N SER A 288 -9.42 35.50 2.10
CA SER A 288 -9.61 34.46 3.12
C SER A 288 -10.98 33.78 3.08
N VAL A 289 -12.04 34.51 2.73
CA VAL A 289 -13.42 34.01 2.61
C VAL A 289 -13.54 32.99 1.48
N THR A 290 -12.92 33.26 0.34
CA THR A 290 -12.83 32.36 -0.82
C THR A 290 -12.18 31.04 -0.43
N GLY A 291 -11.14 31.08 0.43
CA GLY A 291 -10.47 29.89 0.95
C GLY A 291 -11.36 29.05 1.87
N ILE A 292 -12.12 29.68 2.76
CA ILE A 292 -13.12 28.97 3.59
C ILE A 292 -14.18 28.31 2.71
N PHE A 293 -14.72 29.02 1.71
CA PHE A 293 -15.70 28.45 0.79
C PHE A 293 -15.13 27.26 0.02
N TYR A 294 -13.88 27.33 -0.41
CA TYR A 294 -13.18 26.24 -1.08
C TYR A 294 -13.01 25.00 -0.17
N PHE A 295 -12.73 25.18 1.13
CA PHE A 295 -12.68 24.08 2.09
C PHE A 295 -14.04 23.38 2.31
N ILE A 296 -15.14 24.15 2.34
CA ILE A 296 -16.47 23.63 2.71
C ILE A 296 -17.36 23.25 1.52
N THR A 297 -17.01 23.63 0.28
CA THR A 297 -17.83 23.31 -0.90
C THR A 297 -17.78 21.81 -1.20
N PRO A 298 -18.93 21.11 -1.27
CA PRO A 298 -18.95 19.65 -1.41
C PRO A 298 -18.80 19.20 -2.87
N THR A 299 -17.72 18.46 -3.18
CA THR A 299 -17.60 17.72 -4.45
C THR A 299 -18.31 16.37 -4.35
N TRP A 300 -19.62 16.39 -4.59
CA TRP A 300 -20.56 15.26 -4.38
C TRP A 300 -20.15 13.93 -5.01
N GLU A 301 -19.45 13.96 -6.15
CA GLU A 301 -19.00 12.76 -6.87
C GLU A 301 -18.09 11.87 -6.01
N LYS A 302 -17.23 12.46 -5.16
CA LYS A 302 -16.39 11.67 -4.25
C LYS A 302 -17.20 10.99 -3.14
N LEU A 303 -18.38 11.49 -2.76
CA LEU A 303 -19.19 10.97 -1.64
C LEU A 303 -19.69 9.54 -1.89
N LEU A 304 -19.91 9.18 -3.16
CA LEU A 304 -20.25 7.83 -3.61
C LEU A 304 -19.08 6.85 -3.55
N THR A 305 -17.85 7.33 -3.29
CA THR A 305 -16.69 6.46 -3.12
C THR A 305 -16.53 6.05 -1.66
N PRO A 306 -16.45 4.75 -1.35
CA PRO A 306 -16.22 4.31 0.03
C PRO A 306 -14.89 4.75 0.72
N MET A 307 -14.04 5.61 0.15
CA MET A 307 -12.74 6.03 0.75
C MET A 307 -12.74 7.24 1.60
N ILE A 308 -13.52 8.19 1.15
CA ILE A 308 -14.17 9.13 2.02
C ILE A 308 -14.62 8.45 3.35
N TRP A 309 -15.12 7.21 3.30
CA TRP A 309 -15.50 6.45 4.50
C TRP A 309 -14.31 5.77 5.21
N TYR A 310 -13.29 5.26 4.49
CA TYR A 310 -12.05 4.79 5.15
C TYR A 310 -11.28 5.93 5.84
N HIS A 311 -10.92 6.98 5.10
CA HIS A 311 -10.20 8.13 5.64
C HIS A 311 -10.98 8.73 6.81
N ALA A 312 -12.31 8.65 6.80
CA ALA A 312 -13.13 8.97 7.96
C ALA A 312 -12.86 8.07 9.18
N VAL A 313 -12.78 6.74 9.03
CA VAL A 313 -12.43 5.83 10.15
C VAL A 313 -10.97 5.98 10.57
N ALA A 314 -10.01 6.05 9.66
CA ALA A 314 -8.60 6.26 10.01
C ALA A 314 -8.35 7.61 10.68
N GLN A 315 -9.05 8.67 10.26
CA GLN A 315 -8.98 9.96 10.93
C GLN A 315 -9.68 9.92 12.29
N CYS A 316 -10.81 9.20 12.43
CA CYS A 316 -11.41 8.94 13.75
C CYS A 316 -10.45 8.17 14.67
N PHE A 317 -9.88 7.04 14.23
CA PHE A 317 -9.08 6.17 15.09
C PHE A 317 -7.74 6.81 15.50
N PHE A 318 -7.05 7.44 14.53
CA PHE A 318 -5.83 8.22 14.80
C PHE A 318 -6.09 9.32 15.83
N SER A 319 -7.09 10.17 15.60
CA SER A 319 -7.32 11.34 16.46
C SER A 319 -7.88 10.92 17.82
N LEU A 320 -8.91 10.07 17.85
CA LEU A 320 -9.48 9.55 19.11
C LEU A 320 -8.52 8.63 19.88
N THR A 321 -7.36 8.28 19.32
CA THR A 321 -6.31 7.48 19.99
C THR A 321 -6.84 6.15 20.56
N VAL A 322 -7.84 5.58 19.88
CA VAL A 322 -8.50 4.32 20.25
C VAL A 322 -7.70 3.10 19.82
N CYS A 323 -7.71 2.06 20.64
CA CYS A 323 -7.01 0.79 20.47
C CYS A 323 -5.47 0.88 20.51
N PHE A 324 -4.95 1.99 21.06
CA PHE A 324 -3.55 2.18 21.46
C PHE A 324 -3.34 1.96 22.97
N GLY A 325 -4.29 1.33 23.66
CA GLY A 325 -4.27 1.11 25.12
C GLY A 325 -4.41 2.39 25.99
N ALA A 326 -4.23 3.59 25.43
CA ALA A 326 -4.18 4.84 26.20
C ALA A 326 -5.56 5.29 26.72
N VAL A 327 -6.63 5.16 25.94
CA VAL A 327 -8.02 5.41 26.38
C VAL A 327 -8.38 4.48 27.54
N VAL A 328 -8.13 3.18 27.36
CA VAL A 328 -8.32 2.12 28.35
C VAL A 328 -7.51 2.39 29.62
N MET A 329 -6.24 2.77 29.48
CA MET A 329 -5.36 3.07 30.59
C MET A 329 -5.83 4.29 31.38
N PHE A 330 -6.21 5.40 30.73
CA PHE A 330 -6.77 6.56 31.43
C PHE A 330 -8.08 6.21 32.16
N ALA A 331 -8.99 5.47 31.53
CA ALA A 331 -10.24 5.05 32.16
C ALA A 331 -10.05 4.04 33.30
N SER A 332 -8.98 3.23 33.28
CA SER A 332 -8.64 2.30 34.38
C SER A 332 -8.20 2.97 35.69
N HIS A 333 -8.05 4.30 35.71
CA HIS A 333 -7.79 5.11 36.90
C HIS A 333 -9.06 5.85 37.39
N ASN A 334 -10.23 5.56 36.81
CA ASN A 334 -11.53 6.12 37.22
C ASN A 334 -12.17 5.38 38.40
N LYS A 335 -13.18 6.00 38.99
CA LYS A 335 -14.08 5.36 39.97
C LYS A 335 -15.05 4.43 39.23
N PHE A 336 -15.33 3.26 39.78
CA PHE A 336 -16.14 2.21 39.11
C PHE A 336 -17.51 2.68 38.59
N HIS A 337 -18.19 3.58 39.31
CA HIS A 337 -19.50 4.13 38.94
C HIS A 337 -19.47 5.53 38.28
N HIS A 338 -18.35 5.91 37.62
CA HIS A 338 -18.24 7.19 36.91
C HIS A 338 -19.05 7.20 35.59
N ASP A 339 -19.71 8.32 35.25
CA ASP A 339 -20.61 8.43 34.06
C ASP A 339 -19.83 8.77 32.78
N LEU A 340 -19.28 7.71 32.18
CA LEU A 340 -18.61 7.74 30.88
C LEU A 340 -19.54 8.12 29.70
N TYR A 341 -20.85 7.95 29.86
CA TYR A 341 -21.81 7.96 28.76
C TYR A 341 -22.24 9.38 28.36
N ARG A 342 -22.55 10.23 29.33
CA ARG A 342 -23.16 11.54 29.05
C ARG A 342 -22.19 12.70 28.93
N LEU A 343 -21.02 12.60 29.55
CA LEU A 343 -20.03 13.67 29.60
C LEU A 343 -18.81 13.31 28.74
N ASP A 344 -17.97 12.40 29.21
CA ASP A 344 -16.60 12.32 28.69
C ASP A 344 -16.54 11.73 27.26
N GLY A 345 -17.10 10.54 27.04
CA GLY A 345 -17.01 9.87 25.74
C GLY A 345 -17.65 10.64 24.58
N MET A 346 -18.69 11.43 24.86
CA MET A 346 -19.41 12.21 23.83
C MET A 346 -18.84 13.62 23.64
N ILE A 347 -18.29 14.25 24.68
CA ILE A 347 -17.67 15.57 24.56
C ILE A 347 -16.31 15.47 23.87
N VAL A 348 -15.42 14.56 24.28
CA VAL A 348 -14.07 14.44 23.66
C VAL A 348 -14.17 14.15 22.18
N THR A 349 -15.02 13.18 21.79
CA THR A 349 -15.21 12.81 20.39
C THR A 349 -15.79 13.94 19.53
N THR A 350 -16.63 14.79 20.10
CA THR A 350 -17.24 15.94 19.39
C THR A 350 -16.30 17.14 19.32
N LEU A 351 -15.57 17.46 20.41
CA LEU A 351 -14.54 18.51 20.43
C LEU A 351 -13.39 18.20 19.49
N ASN A 352 -12.97 16.93 19.40
CA ASN A 352 -11.99 16.45 18.45
C ASN A 352 -12.37 16.82 16.99
N THR A 353 -13.60 16.49 16.58
CA THR A 353 -14.14 16.89 15.27
C THR A 353 -14.24 18.40 15.11
N PHE A 354 -14.77 19.11 16.12
CA PHE A 354 -14.92 20.57 16.06
C PHE A 354 -13.57 21.28 15.89
N THR A 355 -12.55 20.91 16.66
CA THR A 355 -11.20 21.48 16.56
C THR A 355 -10.59 21.24 15.19
N SER A 356 -10.89 20.09 14.59
CA SER A 356 -10.39 19.72 13.27
C SER A 356 -11.05 20.55 12.14
N LEU A 357 -12.34 20.86 12.28
CA LEU A 357 -13.05 21.79 11.40
C LEU A 357 -12.64 23.25 11.61
N LEU A 358 -12.47 23.66 12.87
CA LEU A 358 -11.99 25.00 13.25
C LEU A 358 -10.60 25.26 12.67
N ALA A 359 -9.69 24.28 12.82
CA ALA A 359 -8.42 24.28 12.13
C ALA A 359 -8.64 24.38 10.61
N GLY A 360 -9.43 23.49 10.00
CA GLY A 360 -9.80 23.54 8.58
C GLY A 360 -10.10 24.94 8.06
N CYS A 361 -11.08 25.64 8.66
CA CYS A 361 -11.44 26.99 8.25
C CYS A 361 -10.31 28.02 8.52
N THR A 362 -9.63 27.94 9.66
CA THR A 362 -8.46 28.81 9.98
C THR A 362 -7.38 28.71 8.91
N ILE A 363 -7.14 27.48 8.47
CA ILE A 363 -6.03 27.08 7.61
C ILE A 363 -6.29 27.53 6.18
N PHE A 364 -7.46 27.21 5.64
CA PHE A 364 -7.81 27.60 4.28
C PHE A 364 -8.08 29.11 4.17
N ALA A 365 -8.45 29.80 5.25
CA ALA A 365 -8.48 31.27 5.30
C ALA A 365 -7.08 31.90 5.17
N ILE A 366 -6.08 31.41 5.92
CA ILE A 366 -4.67 31.85 5.80
C ILE A 366 -4.15 31.59 4.38
N LEU A 367 -4.42 30.39 3.86
CA LEU A 367 -3.95 29.98 2.54
C LEU A 367 -4.66 30.75 1.41
N GLY A 368 -5.91 31.19 1.61
CA GLY A 368 -6.63 32.02 0.64
C GLY A 368 -5.94 33.35 0.39
N ASN A 369 -5.49 33.99 1.47
CA ASN A 369 -4.68 35.19 1.38
C ASN A 369 -3.29 34.93 0.79
N LEU A 370 -2.61 33.83 1.18
CA LEU A 370 -1.33 33.48 0.57
C LEU A 370 -1.44 33.30 -0.95
N SER A 371 -2.53 32.68 -1.42
CA SER A 371 -2.84 32.54 -2.84
C SER A 371 -2.92 33.90 -3.52
N ARG A 372 -3.67 34.85 -2.93
CA ARG A 372 -3.82 36.21 -3.46
C ARG A 372 -2.52 37.01 -3.45
N GLU A 373 -1.73 36.96 -2.37
CA GLU A 373 -0.41 37.61 -2.29
C GLU A 373 0.61 37.04 -3.29
N LEU A 374 0.46 35.77 -3.69
CA LEU A 374 1.28 35.13 -4.71
C LEU A 374 0.73 35.30 -6.14
N GLY A 375 -0.43 35.94 -6.31
CA GLY A 375 -1.09 36.10 -7.62
C GLY A 375 -1.64 34.79 -8.20
N ILE A 376 -2.19 33.91 -7.35
CA ILE A 376 -2.68 32.58 -7.71
C ILE A 376 -4.20 32.48 -7.45
N GLU A 377 -4.97 31.98 -8.41
CA GLU A 377 -6.44 32.13 -8.43
C GLU A 377 -7.25 31.09 -7.64
N ASP A 378 -6.69 29.91 -7.32
CA ASP A 378 -7.18 29.11 -6.17
C ASP A 378 -6.09 28.59 -5.22
N ILE A 379 -6.61 28.31 -4.04
CA ILE A 379 -6.10 28.37 -2.69
C ILE A 379 -5.56 27.01 -2.24
N GLY A 380 -6.12 25.94 -2.80
CA GLY A 380 -5.35 25.28 -3.84
C GLY A 380 -3.84 25.12 -3.61
N THR A 381 -3.06 25.76 -4.48
CA THR A 381 -1.62 25.57 -4.71
C THR A 381 -0.74 25.51 -3.46
N VAL A 382 -1.16 26.18 -2.40
CA VAL A 382 -0.41 26.39 -1.16
C VAL A 382 -0.82 25.43 -0.03
N VAL A 383 -1.93 24.68 -0.20
CA VAL A 383 -2.33 23.54 0.64
C VAL A 383 -1.39 22.35 0.37
N ARG A 384 -0.27 22.35 1.10
CA ARG A 384 0.56 21.15 1.26
C ARG A 384 -0.09 20.23 2.31
N GLY A 385 0.45 19.04 2.54
CA GLY A 385 -0.14 18.08 3.47
C GLY A 385 0.86 17.31 4.32
N GLY A 386 0.32 16.51 5.25
CA GLY A 386 1.11 15.90 6.31
C GLY A 386 1.86 16.98 7.11
N THR A 387 3.12 16.72 7.45
CA THR A 387 3.96 17.69 8.17
C THR A 387 4.33 18.93 7.33
N GLY A 388 4.29 18.84 6.00
CA GLY A 388 4.61 19.96 5.10
C GLY A 388 3.61 21.12 5.19
N LEU A 389 2.36 20.81 5.52
CA LEU A 389 1.35 21.82 5.83
C LEU A 389 1.74 22.62 7.07
N ALA A 390 2.08 21.90 8.15
CA ALA A 390 2.42 22.46 9.45
C ALA A 390 3.72 23.27 9.47
N PHE A 391 4.83 22.66 9.04
CA PHE A 391 6.17 23.24 9.24
C PHE A 391 6.67 24.06 8.04
N ILE A 392 5.88 24.17 6.96
CA ILE A 392 6.27 24.91 5.75
C ILE A 392 5.19 25.88 5.28
N SER A 393 3.96 25.45 4.99
CA SER A 393 2.92 26.37 4.46
C SER A 393 2.48 27.47 5.44
N TYR A 394 2.23 27.18 6.72
CA TYR A 394 1.90 28.27 7.67
C TYR A 394 3.08 29.18 7.97
N PRO A 395 4.30 28.70 8.27
CA PRO A 395 5.41 29.58 8.58
C PRO A 395 5.76 30.50 7.39
N GLU A 396 5.65 29.99 6.16
CA GLU A 396 5.78 30.75 4.92
C GLU A 396 4.69 31.83 4.74
N THR A 397 3.46 31.60 5.21
CA THR A 397 2.39 32.63 5.20
C THR A 397 2.50 33.61 6.37
N ILE A 398 2.69 33.08 7.59
CA ILE A 398 2.80 33.85 8.83
C ILE A 398 3.99 34.81 8.75
N ALA A 399 5.08 34.46 8.06
CA ALA A 399 6.21 35.34 7.80
C ALA A 399 5.84 36.61 7.00
N LYS A 400 4.79 36.55 6.16
CA LYS A 400 4.30 37.68 5.36
C LYS A 400 3.27 38.55 6.08
N PHE A 401 2.72 38.09 7.21
CA PHE A 401 1.73 38.85 7.97
C PHE A 401 2.24 40.26 8.28
N THR A 402 1.51 41.27 7.79
CA THR A 402 1.81 42.70 7.95
C THR A 402 1.89 43.20 9.40
N ILE A 403 1.49 42.38 10.38
CA ILE A 403 1.51 42.69 11.81
C ILE A 403 2.09 41.50 12.58
N ALA A 404 3.17 41.75 13.32
CA ALA A 404 3.80 40.83 14.27
C ALA A 404 4.06 39.38 13.79
N PRO A 405 4.64 39.15 12.60
CA PRO A 405 4.79 37.80 12.00
C PRO A 405 5.60 36.84 12.91
N GLN A 406 6.64 37.35 13.57
CA GLN A 406 7.45 36.58 14.52
C GLN A 406 6.64 36.06 15.72
N PHE A 407 5.71 36.86 16.25
CA PHE A 407 4.87 36.47 17.39
C PHE A 407 3.90 35.35 17.01
N PHE A 408 3.20 35.48 15.89
CA PHE A 408 2.32 34.44 15.37
C PHE A 408 3.08 33.14 15.05
N SER A 409 4.31 33.23 14.54
CA SER A 409 5.16 32.06 14.26
C SER A 409 5.55 31.33 15.56
N VAL A 410 6.01 32.06 16.58
CA VAL A 410 6.35 31.49 17.89
C VAL A 410 5.13 30.87 18.58
N MET A 411 3.95 31.53 18.54
CA MET A 411 2.72 30.95 19.11
C MET A 411 2.29 29.69 18.37
N PHE A 412 2.36 29.67 17.04
CA PHE A 412 1.99 28.53 16.21
C PHE A 412 2.88 27.31 16.52
N PHE A 413 4.20 27.47 16.57
CA PHE A 413 5.10 26.37 16.92
C PHE A 413 5.00 25.94 18.39
N ALA A 414 4.83 26.89 19.33
CA ALA A 414 4.54 26.53 20.72
C ALA A 414 3.26 25.70 20.86
N MET A 415 2.24 25.95 20.03
CA MET A 415 1.03 25.12 19.98
C MET A 415 1.33 23.71 19.45
N LEU A 416 2.12 23.57 18.38
CA LEU A 416 2.52 22.25 17.88
C LEU A 416 3.33 21.48 18.94
N PHE A 417 4.26 22.13 19.62
CA PHE A 417 5.02 21.54 20.72
C PHE A 417 4.10 20.94 21.79
N VAL A 418 3.13 21.74 22.23
CA VAL A 418 2.17 21.37 23.29
C VAL A 418 1.26 20.21 22.87
N LEU A 419 0.74 20.23 21.63
CA LEU A 419 -0.05 19.15 21.06
C LEU A 419 0.76 17.84 20.90
N GLY A 420 2.06 17.95 20.59
CA GLY A 420 2.96 16.80 20.49
C GLY A 420 3.22 16.10 21.82
N ILE A 421 3.44 16.89 22.89
CA ILE A 421 3.57 16.38 24.26
C ILE A 421 2.26 15.73 24.75
N GLY A 422 1.10 16.33 24.46
CA GLY A 422 -0.23 15.84 24.86
C GLY A 422 -0.48 14.38 24.49
N SER A 423 -0.41 14.05 23.19
CA SER A 423 -0.58 12.66 22.73
C SER A 423 0.51 11.71 23.23
N LYS A 424 1.76 12.19 23.42
CA LYS A 424 2.86 11.36 23.94
C LYS A 424 2.70 10.96 25.40
N VAL A 425 2.15 11.83 26.23
CA VAL A 425 1.88 11.54 27.65
C VAL A 425 0.88 10.39 27.82
N GLY A 426 -0.14 10.31 26.96
CA GLY A 426 -1.09 9.18 26.95
C GLY A 426 -0.45 7.85 26.56
N LEU A 427 0.24 7.82 25.41
CA LEU A 427 0.88 6.61 24.87
C LEU A 427 1.98 6.05 25.79
N ALA A 428 2.89 6.90 26.28
CA ALA A 428 3.93 6.47 27.20
C ALA A 428 3.35 5.89 28.51
N SER A 429 2.25 6.48 29.00
CA SER A 429 1.56 5.99 30.21
C SER A 429 0.91 4.61 30.00
N ALA A 430 0.50 4.24 28.78
CA ALA A 430 0.00 2.91 28.44
C ALA A 430 1.10 1.84 28.58
N ILE A 431 2.27 2.08 27.97
CA ILE A 431 3.44 1.19 28.06
C ILE A 431 3.88 1.01 29.53
N ILE A 432 4.04 2.11 30.26
CA ILE A 432 4.46 2.06 31.68
C ILE A 432 3.41 1.31 32.51
N SER A 433 2.12 1.50 32.24
CA SER A 433 1.01 0.77 32.87
C SER A 433 1.09 -0.74 32.63
N ILE A 434 1.44 -1.21 31.42
CA ILE A 434 1.63 -2.64 31.13
C ILE A 434 2.84 -3.19 31.90
N ILE A 435 4.00 -2.54 31.81
CA ILE A 435 5.24 -3.05 32.42
C ILE A 435 5.12 -3.08 33.94
N HIS A 436 4.52 -2.05 34.55
CA HIS A 436 4.25 -1.99 35.99
C HIS A 436 3.25 -3.07 36.45
N ASP A 437 2.21 -3.35 35.66
CA ASP A 437 1.26 -4.41 35.95
C ASP A 437 1.89 -5.82 35.87
N GLN A 438 2.95 -6.02 35.07
CA GLN A 438 3.70 -7.28 34.98
C GLN A 438 4.81 -7.39 36.04
N PHE A 439 5.48 -6.28 36.37
CA PHE A 439 6.61 -6.23 37.31
C PHE A 439 6.33 -5.30 38.50
N PRO A 440 5.31 -5.58 39.34
CA PRO A 440 4.84 -4.66 40.40
C PRO A 440 5.86 -4.39 41.51
N ASN A 441 6.94 -5.17 41.59
CA ASN A 441 8.03 -4.96 42.55
C ASN A 441 9.01 -3.86 42.11
N VAL A 442 8.96 -3.40 40.84
CA VAL A 442 9.81 -2.34 40.32
C VAL A 442 9.11 -0.99 40.48
N ARG A 443 9.75 -0.03 41.17
CA ARG A 443 9.18 1.31 41.38
C ARG A 443 8.82 1.98 40.05
N TYR A 444 7.57 2.45 39.92
CA TYR A 444 7.00 3.10 38.73
C TYR A 444 7.96 4.08 38.03
N TRP A 445 8.67 4.95 38.77
CA TRP A 445 9.54 5.95 38.15
C TRP A 445 10.77 5.36 37.44
N HIS A 446 11.30 4.20 37.87
CA HIS A 446 12.34 3.49 37.13
C HIS A 446 11.80 2.92 35.81
N ILE A 447 10.55 2.42 35.83
CA ILE A 447 9.86 1.93 34.62
C ILE A 447 9.61 3.10 33.66
N ALA A 448 9.17 4.26 34.18
CA ALA A 448 9.00 5.47 33.39
C ALA A 448 10.33 5.97 32.80
N ALA A 449 11.40 6.00 33.59
CA ALA A 449 12.73 6.41 33.12
C ALA A 449 13.28 5.44 32.05
N GLY A 450 13.16 4.13 32.29
CA GLY A 450 13.56 3.10 31.32
C GLY A 450 12.74 3.17 30.04
N THR A 451 11.42 3.35 30.14
CA THR A 451 10.53 3.49 28.97
C THR A 451 10.89 4.73 28.17
N CYS A 452 10.98 5.91 28.79
CA CYS A 452 11.35 7.15 28.08
C CYS A 452 12.78 7.12 27.52
N LEU A 453 13.72 6.40 28.16
CA LEU A 453 15.06 6.19 27.62
C LEU A 453 15.06 5.24 26.41
N CYS A 454 14.33 4.13 26.45
CA CYS A 454 14.15 3.24 25.30
C CYS A 454 13.44 3.95 24.15
N GLU A 455 12.37 4.69 24.42
CA GLU A 455 11.66 5.51 23.44
C GLU A 455 12.54 6.62 22.84
N PHE A 456 13.44 7.23 23.63
CA PHE A 456 14.46 8.15 23.12
C PHE A 456 15.46 7.43 22.21
N LEU A 457 16.02 6.30 22.64
CA LEU A 457 17.03 5.55 21.88
C LEU A 457 16.48 4.97 20.57
N ILE A 458 15.24 4.49 20.56
CA ILE A 458 14.55 4.10 19.31
C ILE A 458 14.20 5.35 18.50
N GLY A 459 13.80 6.43 19.17
CA GLY A 459 13.53 7.73 18.56
C GLY A 459 14.72 8.31 17.79
N LEU A 460 15.96 7.92 18.14
CA LEU A 460 17.17 8.30 17.40
C LEU A 460 17.09 7.94 15.90
N ILE A 461 16.27 6.97 15.51
CA ILE A 461 16.07 6.62 14.09
C ILE A 461 15.36 7.74 13.30
N TYR A 462 14.48 8.51 13.94
CA TYR A 462 13.74 9.61 13.29
C TYR A 462 14.57 10.89 13.13
N VAL A 463 15.67 11.02 13.86
CA VAL A 463 16.59 12.18 13.82
C VAL A 463 17.82 11.94 12.93
N THR A 464 17.71 10.99 12.01
CA THR A 464 18.70 10.70 10.97
C THR A 464 18.35 11.42 9.66
N PRO A 465 19.28 11.49 8.69
CA PRO A 465 18.99 11.89 7.30
C PRO A 465 17.90 11.05 6.60
N GLY A 466 17.72 9.79 7.03
CA GLY A 466 16.59 8.92 6.69
C GLY A 466 15.46 8.96 7.73
N GLY A 467 15.33 10.06 8.46
CA GLY A 467 14.47 10.16 9.64
C GLY A 467 13.00 10.42 9.30
N GLN A 468 12.74 11.43 8.46
CA GLN A 468 11.39 11.76 7.96
C GLN A 468 10.77 10.58 7.16
N PHE A 469 11.60 9.69 6.61
CA PHE A 469 11.18 8.38 6.08
C PHE A 469 10.52 7.53 7.16
N MET A 470 11.23 7.33 8.28
CA MET A 470 10.81 6.51 9.42
C MET A 470 9.67 7.15 10.21
N ILE A 471 9.44 8.45 10.04
CA ILE A 471 8.29 9.15 10.64
C ILE A 471 6.98 8.72 10.00
N THR A 472 6.87 8.84 8.68
CA THR A 472 5.63 8.41 8.02
C THR A 472 5.64 6.87 7.93
N PHE A 473 6.80 6.23 7.72
CA PHE A 473 7.34 5.10 8.52
C PHE A 473 6.46 4.53 9.65
N VAL A 474 6.00 5.38 10.56
CA VAL A 474 5.16 4.99 11.69
C VAL A 474 3.72 5.50 11.50
N ASP A 475 3.49 6.72 10.99
CA ASP A 475 2.15 7.33 10.82
C ASP A 475 1.09 6.38 10.21
N TYR A 476 1.22 6.00 8.93
CA TYR A 476 0.16 5.20 8.31
C TYR A 476 0.16 3.71 8.72
N TYR A 477 1.06 3.24 9.61
CA TYR A 477 1.33 1.75 9.89
C TYR A 477 0.95 1.66 11.40
N VAL A 478 1.77 2.22 12.26
CA VAL A 478 1.65 2.05 13.70
C VAL A 478 0.39 2.77 14.22
N THR A 479 -0.11 3.77 13.47
CA THR A 479 -1.12 4.71 13.98
C THR A 479 -2.41 4.82 13.14
N SER A 480 -2.35 4.78 11.80
CA SER A 480 -3.54 4.96 10.94
C SER A 480 -4.33 3.67 10.70
N PHE A 481 -3.91 2.60 11.36
CA PHE A 481 -3.92 1.27 10.78
C PHE A 481 -3.84 0.18 11.83
N ILE A 482 -2.66 -0.08 12.44
CA ILE A 482 -2.41 -1.09 13.48
C ILE A 482 -3.48 -1.13 14.58
N PRO A 483 -4.03 0.01 15.05
CA PRO A 483 -5.05 0.01 16.09
C PRO A 483 -6.33 -0.73 15.70
N PHE A 484 -6.64 -0.86 14.41
CA PHE A 484 -7.90 -1.48 14.03
C PHE A 484 -7.99 -3.00 14.34
N LEU A 485 -6.88 -3.75 14.44
CA LEU A 485 -6.93 -5.16 14.82
C LEU A 485 -7.33 -5.34 16.29
N PRO A 486 -6.64 -4.72 17.27
CA PRO A 486 -7.16 -4.72 18.63
C PRO A 486 -8.62 -4.28 18.62
N ALA A 487 -9.03 -3.29 17.82
CA ALA A 487 -10.43 -2.93 17.66
C ALA A 487 -11.34 -4.09 17.19
N ALA A 488 -10.93 -4.88 16.19
CA ALA A 488 -11.70 -6.06 15.77
C ALA A 488 -11.74 -7.15 16.84
N PHE A 489 -10.60 -7.49 17.45
CA PHE A 489 -10.50 -8.54 18.46
C PHE A 489 -11.23 -8.15 19.75
N GLU A 490 -11.21 -6.89 20.15
CA GLU A 490 -11.91 -6.35 21.32
C GLU A 490 -13.43 -6.40 21.09
N MET A 491 -13.90 -6.01 19.89
CA MET A 491 -15.30 -6.20 19.50
C MET A 491 -15.71 -7.68 19.45
N ILE A 492 -14.87 -8.57 18.92
CA ILE A 492 -15.14 -10.02 18.85
C ILE A 492 -15.19 -10.61 20.27
N ALA A 493 -14.24 -10.25 21.13
CA ALA A 493 -14.17 -10.68 22.51
C ALA A 493 -15.41 -10.24 23.30
N VAL A 494 -15.81 -8.97 23.19
CA VAL A 494 -16.96 -8.43 23.92
C VAL A 494 -18.30 -8.90 23.34
N ALA A 495 -18.52 -8.76 22.03
CA ALA A 495 -19.83 -9.00 21.44
C ALA A 495 -20.15 -10.49 21.27
N TRP A 496 -19.14 -11.33 21.01
CA TRP A 496 -19.35 -12.74 20.62
C TRP A 496 -18.66 -13.76 21.53
N SER A 497 -17.48 -13.48 22.11
CA SER A 497 -16.80 -14.44 23.01
C SER A 497 -17.34 -14.39 24.45
N TYR A 498 -17.47 -13.20 25.03
CA TYR A 498 -18.10 -12.96 26.33
C TYR A 498 -19.63 -12.92 26.20
N GLY A 499 -20.12 -12.58 25.01
CA GLY A 499 -21.53 -12.51 24.64
C GLY A 499 -22.14 -11.17 25.02
N LEU A 500 -22.58 -10.42 24.00
CA LEU A 500 -23.12 -9.07 24.17
C LEU A 500 -24.29 -8.99 25.17
N GLY A 501 -25.08 -10.08 25.30
CA GLY A 501 -26.16 -10.16 26.29
C GLY A 501 -25.67 -10.08 27.74
N ASN A 502 -24.51 -10.68 28.04
CA ASN A 502 -23.87 -10.59 29.34
C ASN A 502 -23.30 -9.20 29.54
N PHE A 503 -22.41 -8.76 28.63
CA PHE A 503 -21.76 -7.46 28.66
C PHE A 503 -22.74 -6.29 28.87
N LEU A 504 -23.89 -6.30 28.20
CA LEU A 504 -24.90 -5.25 28.36
C LEU A 504 -25.55 -5.23 29.74
N ASN A 505 -25.62 -6.36 30.45
CA ASN A 505 -26.07 -6.43 31.83
C ASN A 505 -24.97 -5.96 32.79
N ASP A 506 -23.70 -6.30 32.55
CA ASP A 506 -22.56 -5.85 33.35
C ASP A 506 -22.35 -4.33 33.25
N VAL A 507 -22.52 -3.77 32.05
CA VAL A 507 -22.53 -2.32 31.80
C VAL A 507 -23.77 -1.65 32.42
N GLU A 508 -24.93 -2.29 32.38
CA GLU A 508 -26.15 -1.81 33.06
C GLU A 508 -25.98 -1.81 34.59
N PHE A 509 -25.21 -2.75 35.16
CA PHE A 509 -24.80 -2.77 36.56
C PHE A 509 -23.77 -1.67 36.90
N MET A 510 -22.71 -1.52 36.09
CA MET A 510 -21.65 -0.52 36.32
C MET A 510 -22.18 0.91 36.21
N LEU A 511 -22.93 1.23 35.15
CA LEU A 511 -23.49 2.57 34.88
C LEU A 511 -24.87 2.80 35.53
N LYS A 512 -25.46 1.77 36.14
CA LYS A 512 -26.82 1.77 36.72
C LYS A 512 -27.90 2.22 35.73
N LYS A 513 -27.69 1.94 34.43
CA LYS A 513 -28.53 2.39 33.30
C LYS A 513 -28.46 1.43 32.12
N ARG A 514 -29.63 1.07 31.58
CA ARG A 514 -29.77 0.28 30.35
C ARG A 514 -29.39 1.12 29.12
N LEU A 515 -28.37 0.68 28.37
CA LEU A 515 -28.03 1.29 27.08
C LEU A 515 -29.12 1.06 26.03
N SER A 516 -29.40 2.11 25.25
CA SER A 516 -30.45 2.11 24.23
C SER A 516 -30.15 1.19 23.05
N MET A 517 -31.19 0.86 22.27
CA MET A 517 -31.10 -0.12 21.19
C MET A 517 -30.10 0.27 20.09
N PHE A 518 -29.82 1.56 19.90
CA PHE A 518 -28.77 2.05 19.01
C PHE A 518 -27.39 1.47 19.38
N TRP A 519 -26.98 1.56 20.65
CA TRP A 519 -25.68 1.03 21.11
C TRP A 519 -25.64 -0.51 21.04
N ARG A 520 -26.78 -1.17 21.27
CA ARG A 520 -26.91 -2.64 21.14
C ARG A 520 -26.76 -3.08 19.68
N ILE A 521 -27.35 -2.37 18.73
CA ILE A 521 -27.22 -2.64 17.28
C ILE A 521 -25.81 -2.26 16.80
N CYS A 522 -25.28 -1.13 17.28
CA CYS A 522 -23.90 -0.73 17.05
C CYS A 522 -22.94 -1.83 17.54
N TRP A 523 -22.86 -2.18 18.81
CA TRP A 523 -21.88 -3.18 19.24
C TRP A 523 -22.15 -4.63 18.81
N SER A 524 -23.37 -5.00 18.41
CA SER A 524 -23.64 -6.35 17.86
C SER A 524 -23.30 -6.50 16.39
N ILE A 525 -23.68 -5.50 15.57
CA ILE A 525 -23.81 -5.65 14.12
C ILE A 525 -23.27 -4.46 13.36
N LEU A 526 -23.38 -3.21 13.84
CA LEU A 526 -23.10 -2.01 13.04
C LEU A 526 -21.67 -1.46 13.24
N THR A 527 -21.21 -1.32 14.48
CA THR A 527 -19.82 -1.00 14.83
C THR A 527 -18.88 -2.17 14.57
N PRO A 528 -19.12 -3.44 14.95
CA PRO A 528 -18.33 -4.52 14.40
C PRO A 528 -18.74 -4.75 12.94
N GLY A 529 -19.87 -4.25 12.42
CA GLY A 529 -20.15 -4.31 10.98
C GLY A 529 -19.48 -3.23 10.15
N ILE A 530 -18.85 -2.20 10.73
CA ILE A 530 -18.18 -1.10 10.01
C ILE A 530 -16.77 -0.87 10.53
N VAL A 531 -16.41 -1.24 11.77
CA VAL A 531 -15.06 -1.76 11.99
C VAL A 531 -14.98 -2.98 11.09
N LEU A 532 -15.74 -4.07 11.29
CA LEU A 532 -15.82 -5.24 10.38
C LEU A 532 -16.60 -5.07 9.04
N VAL A 533 -16.83 -3.83 8.54
CA VAL A 533 -16.79 -3.44 7.08
C VAL A 533 -15.78 -2.31 6.68
N ILE A 534 -14.94 -1.74 7.57
CA ILE A 534 -13.79 -0.87 7.21
C ILE A 534 -12.45 -1.56 7.48
N PHE A 535 -11.93 -1.82 8.67
CA PHE A 535 -10.56 -2.39 8.83
C PHE A 535 -10.08 -3.60 7.94
N PHE A 536 -10.90 -4.52 7.42
CA PHE A 536 -10.62 -5.57 6.42
C PHE A 536 -10.73 -4.84 5.05
N TYR A 537 -11.80 -4.08 4.72
CA TYR A 537 -12.02 -3.21 3.54
C TYR A 537 -10.73 -2.48 3.34
N THR A 538 -10.27 -1.85 4.40
CA THR A 538 -8.89 -1.56 4.77
C THR A 538 -7.99 -2.84 4.56
N PHE A 539 -7.59 -3.79 5.43
CA PHE A 539 -6.79 -5.04 5.15
C PHE A 539 -6.93 -6.02 3.93
N ALA A 540 -7.67 -5.84 2.81
CA ALA A 540 -7.09 -6.34 1.52
C ALA A 540 -5.99 -5.38 1.07
N ASN A 541 -6.14 -4.15 1.52
CA ASN A 541 -5.84 -2.95 0.79
C ASN A 541 -4.52 -2.40 1.16
N LEU A 542 -3.52 -3.18 0.87
CA LEU A 542 -2.16 -2.96 1.21
C LEU A 542 -1.65 -1.65 0.44
N GLU A 543 -1.65 -0.36 0.81
CA GLU A 543 -0.74 0.64 0.07
C GLU A 543 0.65 0.80 0.74
N LEU A 544 1.77 0.86 0.01
CA LEU A 544 3.16 0.63 0.53
C LEU A 544 3.89 1.88 1.22
N LEU A 545 5.17 2.31 1.01
CA LEU A 545 5.90 3.49 1.61
C LEU A 545 6.45 4.77 0.79
N LYS A 546 5.80 5.96 0.82
CA LYS A 546 5.94 7.31 0.17
C LYS A 546 6.99 8.33 0.69
N TYR A 547 8.19 7.95 1.11
CA TYR A 547 9.20 8.98 1.46
C TYR A 547 9.91 9.62 0.26
N ASN A 548 10.16 10.98 0.18
CA ASN A 548 10.46 11.85 -1.09
C ASN A 548 11.30 10.84 -1.94
N LYS A 549 10.72 10.54 -3.09
CA LYS A 549 9.50 9.73 -3.17
C LYS A 549 10.03 8.83 -4.25
N LYS A 550 10.58 7.75 -3.73
CA LYS A 550 11.08 6.57 -4.36
C LYS A 550 10.36 5.28 -3.85
N PHE A 551 9.19 4.85 -4.42
CA PHE A 551 8.18 3.79 -4.05
C PHE A 551 9.18 2.69 -3.44
N TYR A 552 9.16 2.36 -2.12
CA TYR A 552 10.12 1.55 -1.30
C TYR A 552 9.50 0.26 -0.70
N PRO A 553 9.90 -1.00 -1.04
CA PRO A 553 11.09 -1.45 -1.80
C PRO A 553 11.11 -1.38 -3.37
N TYR A 554 12.04 -0.72 -4.08
CA TYR A 554 12.07 -0.69 -5.57
C TYR A 554 12.65 -1.90 -6.25
N SER A 555 11.76 -2.65 -6.89
CA SER A 555 12.02 -3.97 -7.48
C SER A 555 13.15 -4.08 -8.66
N VAL A 556 14.77 -5.65 -9.28
CA VAL A 556 16.18 -5.83 -9.75
C VAL A 556 16.19 -6.20 -11.19
N TYR A 557 15.10 -6.85 -11.60
CA TYR A 557 14.52 -7.09 -12.91
C TYR A 557 14.54 -5.88 -13.87
N GLU A 558 15.35 -4.83 -13.65
CA GLU A 558 16.01 -4.13 -14.75
C GLU A 558 17.61 -4.23 -14.83
N ARG A 559 18.25 -5.41 -15.16
CA ARG A 559 19.51 -5.67 -16.05
C ARG A 559 19.77 -6.83 -17.22
N GLU A 560 18.84 -7.63 -17.88
CA GLU A 560 18.53 -8.30 -19.26
C GLU A 560 17.04 -8.06 -19.74
N ARG A 561 16.74 -6.76 -20.11
CA ARG A 561 15.58 -5.77 -20.37
C ARG A 561 15.71 -4.20 -19.90
N GLU A 562 16.57 -3.10 -20.07
CA GLU A 562 17.89 -2.36 -20.61
C GLU A 562 18.71 -2.48 -21.99
N ARG A 563 19.92 -3.09 -22.12
CA ARG A 563 20.63 -3.67 -23.34
C ARG A 563 19.85 -4.28 -24.55
N GLU A 564 19.59 -5.58 -24.64
CA GLU A 564 19.77 -6.42 -25.85
C GLU A 564 19.11 -6.04 -27.19
N TYR A 565 18.10 -5.15 -27.28
CA TYR A 565 17.70 -4.60 -28.59
C TYR A 565 18.89 -3.80 -29.17
N LEU A 566 19.98 -3.52 -28.41
CA LEU A 566 21.24 -2.84 -28.84
C LEU A 566 21.64 -3.19 -30.28
N SER A 567 21.63 -4.49 -30.57
CA SER A 567 22.31 -5.18 -31.67
C SER A 567 21.58 -5.13 -33.00
N LEU A 568 20.42 -4.48 -33.10
CA LEU A 568 19.62 -4.54 -34.33
C LEU A 568 20.13 -3.54 -35.40
N LEU A 569 20.75 -2.39 -35.02
CA LEU A 569 21.97 -1.80 -35.62
C LEU A 569 22.13 -1.83 -37.16
N ASP A 570 22.47 -3.01 -37.66
CA ASP A 570 23.31 -3.21 -38.85
C ASP A 570 22.60 -3.90 -40.03
N ASP A 571 21.49 -4.61 -39.79
CA ASP A 571 21.09 -5.75 -40.66
C ASP A 571 20.05 -5.40 -41.76
N GLN A 572 19.53 -4.16 -41.82
CA GLN A 572 18.62 -3.73 -42.90
C GLN A 572 19.32 -3.42 -44.24
N SER A 573 20.65 -3.48 -44.29
CA SER A 573 21.43 -3.17 -45.51
C SER A 573 21.34 -4.24 -46.61
N SER A 574 20.86 -5.45 -46.29
CA SER A 574 20.72 -6.57 -47.24
C SER A 574 19.37 -6.59 -47.99
N PHE A 575 19.22 -5.64 -48.92
CA PHE A 575 18.10 -5.60 -49.86
C PHE A 575 18.17 -6.76 -50.88
N ARG A 576 17.02 -7.16 -51.46
CA ARG A 576 16.84 -8.10 -52.61
C ARG A 576 17.06 -9.61 -52.40
N GLU A 577 16.36 -10.35 -53.26
CA GLU A 577 16.56 -11.77 -53.65
C GLU A 577 16.53 -12.84 -52.52
N LYS A 578 15.59 -13.78 -52.51
CA LYS A 578 15.13 -14.58 -53.65
C LYS A 578 13.67 -15.08 -53.54
N LYS A 579 13.06 -15.23 -54.73
CA LYS A 579 12.40 -16.43 -55.29
C LYS A 579 11.84 -17.47 -54.29
N GLU A 580 10.54 -17.76 -54.31
CA GLU A 580 9.84 -18.65 -55.26
C GLU A 580 10.16 -20.15 -55.07
N LEU A 581 9.10 -20.96 -55.14
CA LEU A 581 9.07 -22.44 -55.15
C LEU A 581 9.38 -23.13 -53.80
N GLY A 582 8.77 -24.30 -53.63
CA GLY A 582 8.93 -25.21 -52.49
C GLY A 582 9.10 -26.66 -52.98
N LEU A 583 8.73 -27.63 -52.12
CA LEU A 583 9.07 -29.07 -52.21
C LEU A 583 10.57 -29.35 -51.93
N ASP A 584 10.96 -30.43 -51.24
CA ASP A 584 10.19 -31.29 -50.31
C ASP A 584 11.13 -32.08 -49.38
N ASN A 585 10.54 -32.80 -48.41
CA ASN A 585 10.97 -34.01 -47.66
C ASN A 585 12.37 -34.64 -47.93
N VAL A 586 13.04 -35.31 -46.97
CA VAL A 586 12.75 -36.72 -46.56
C VAL A 586 13.68 -37.18 -45.39
N VAL A 587 13.09 -37.55 -44.22
CA VAL A 587 13.34 -38.79 -43.39
C VAL A 587 14.78 -39.02 -42.77
N PHE A 588 15.09 -39.80 -41.70
CA PHE A 588 14.47 -40.90 -40.89
C PHE A 588 14.86 -40.85 -39.38
N GLN A 589 14.17 -41.70 -38.60
CA GLN A 589 14.54 -42.40 -37.35
C GLN A 589 14.45 -41.60 -36.02
N ILE A 590 13.64 -41.99 -35.00
CA ILE A 590 13.50 -43.28 -34.26
C ILE A 590 14.78 -43.51 -33.42
N ASP A 591 14.74 -43.72 -32.09
CA ASP A 591 13.68 -44.32 -31.24
C ASP A 591 13.50 -43.67 -29.85
N GLU A 592 12.45 -44.06 -29.11
CA GLU A 592 12.25 -43.76 -27.68
C GLU A 592 12.14 -45.05 -26.86
N SER A 593 12.89 -45.19 -25.75
CA SER A 593 12.76 -46.33 -24.84
C SER A 593 13.19 -45.98 -23.41
N HIS A 594 12.64 -46.55 -22.32
CA HIS A 594 11.58 -47.57 -22.21
C HIS A 594 10.48 -47.18 -21.21
N VAL A 595 9.26 -47.63 -21.47
CA VAL A 595 8.23 -47.85 -20.44
C VAL A 595 8.52 -49.17 -19.71
N GLY A 596 8.47 -49.17 -18.38
CA GLY A 596 8.68 -50.38 -17.56
C GLY A 596 7.45 -51.32 -17.54
N ASN A 597 7.64 -52.56 -17.06
CA ASN A 597 6.61 -53.60 -16.98
C ASN A 597 6.72 -54.44 -15.68
N GLY A 598 5.64 -55.15 -15.32
CA GLY A 598 5.58 -56.07 -14.18
C GLY A 598 4.14 -56.30 -13.70
N GLU A 599 3.67 -57.56 -13.76
CA GLU A 599 2.28 -57.96 -13.50
C GLU A 599 2.12 -58.80 -12.20
N THR A 600 0.86 -59.20 -11.91
CA THR A 600 0.48 -60.48 -11.25
C THR A 600 0.31 -60.58 -9.72
N ARG A 601 -0.98 -60.60 -9.33
CA ARG A 601 -1.72 -61.48 -8.37
C ARG A 601 -1.13 -61.95 -7.00
N CYS A 602 -2.00 -61.81 -5.97
CA CYS A 602 -2.17 -62.66 -4.75
C CYS A 602 -1.00 -62.69 -3.74
N TYR A 603 -1.21 -62.82 -2.41
CA TYR A 603 -2.18 -63.64 -1.67
C TYR A 603 -2.85 -62.92 -0.45
N PHE A 604 -3.53 -63.71 0.39
CA PHE A 604 -4.05 -63.45 1.76
C PHE A 604 -2.95 -62.84 2.70
N GLU A 605 -3.25 -62.31 3.90
CA GLU A 605 -4.30 -62.67 4.87
C GLU A 605 -4.70 -61.53 5.84
N ASN A 606 -5.64 -61.79 6.76
CA ASN A 606 -6.05 -60.90 7.84
C ASN A 606 -4.96 -60.69 8.90
N SER A 607 -4.98 -59.53 9.58
CA SER A 607 -4.90 -59.49 11.06
C SER A 607 -5.28 -58.13 11.65
N THR A 608 -5.91 -58.17 12.82
CA THR A 608 -6.26 -57.01 13.64
C THR A 608 -5.25 -56.78 14.76
N ALA A 609 -4.52 -55.67 14.69
CA ALA A 609 -3.81 -55.01 15.80
C ALA A 609 -3.69 -53.51 15.39
N VAL A 610 -3.99 -52.49 16.19
CA VAL A 610 -3.66 -52.25 17.62
C VAL A 610 -2.16 -52.33 17.87
N LEU A 611 -1.45 -51.31 17.41
CA LEU A 611 -0.20 -50.83 17.99
C LEU A 611 -0.12 -49.32 17.79
N ASP A 612 0.28 -48.60 18.83
CA ASP A 612 0.68 -47.19 18.71
C ASP A 612 1.99 -47.11 17.91
N GLU A 613 2.05 -46.25 16.89
CA GLU A 613 3.32 -45.87 16.28
C GLU A 613 3.46 -44.34 16.22
N GLN A 614 4.55 -43.86 16.81
CA GLN A 614 4.78 -42.44 17.07
C GLN A 614 5.28 -41.72 15.81
N VAL A 615 4.37 -41.15 15.02
CA VAL A 615 4.76 -40.25 13.93
C VAL A 615 5.45 -39.01 14.50
N GLN A 616 6.77 -38.94 14.31
CA GLN A 616 7.60 -37.84 14.82
C GLN A 616 7.11 -36.48 14.34
N ILE A 617 6.99 -35.53 15.26
CA ILE A 617 6.63 -34.14 14.96
C ILE A 617 7.85 -33.44 14.36
N ASP A 618 8.05 -33.57 13.04
CA ASP A 618 9.04 -32.73 12.39
C ASP A 618 8.49 -31.31 12.23
N SER A 619 9.20 -30.37 12.86
CA SER A 619 8.75 -29.01 13.10
C SER A 619 8.86 -28.18 11.83
N SER A 620 7.88 -28.28 10.93
CA SER A 620 7.80 -27.39 9.76
C SER A 620 7.83 -25.95 10.28
N LYS A 621 8.89 -25.19 9.95
CA LYS A 621 9.05 -23.84 10.50
C LYS A 621 7.76 -23.06 10.30
N GLU A 622 7.35 -22.34 11.34
CA GLU A 622 6.22 -21.43 11.23
C GLU A 622 6.50 -20.48 10.08
N ARG A 623 5.56 -20.42 9.15
CA ARG A 623 5.52 -19.32 8.21
C ARG A 623 5.20 -18.13 9.12
N ALA A 624 6.17 -17.26 9.38
CA ALA A 624 5.97 -16.25 10.41
C ALA A 624 4.95 -15.20 9.97
N THR A 625 4.36 -14.54 10.96
CA THR A 625 3.15 -13.78 10.77
C THR A 625 3.43 -12.31 10.46
N TRP A 626 2.47 -11.63 9.81
CA TRP A 626 2.18 -10.23 10.08
C TRP A 626 2.27 -9.97 11.58
N ASN A 627 2.86 -8.88 12.01
CA ASN A 627 2.88 -8.52 13.43
C ASN A 627 1.46 -8.29 13.91
N ASN A 628 0.69 -7.64 13.05
CA ASN A 628 -0.66 -7.24 13.33
C ASN A 628 -1.53 -7.59 12.11
N SER A 629 -2.74 -8.09 12.32
CA SER A 629 -3.68 -8.33 11.21
C SER A 629 -4.40 -7.06 10.76
N VAL A 630 -3.92 -5.90 11.17
CA VAL A 630 -3.64 -4.75 10.31
C VAL A 630 -2.12 -4.81 10.10
N GLU A 631 -1.69 -5.46 8.99
CA GLU A 631 -0.39 -5.45 8.25
C GLU A 631 -0.56 -5.95 6.75
N PHE A 632 -1.76 -6.30 6.27
CA PHE A 632 -2.25 -6.49 4.87
C PHE A 632 -3.13 -5.34 4.38
N LEU A 633 -2.98 -4.17 4.99
CA LEU A 633 -3.49 -2.94 4.36
C LEU A 633 -2.51 -1.81 4.18
N MET A 634 -1.22 -2.00 4.45
CA MET A 634 -0.28 -1.09 3.81
C MET A 634 0.84 -1.87 3.06
N SER A 635 0.73 -2.18 1.73
CA SER A 635 1.65 -2.72 0.64
C SER A 635 1.08 -3.12 -0.82
N CYS A 636 0.02 -3.96 -1.04
CA CYS A 636 -0.93 -4.20 -2.20
C CYS A 636 -2.21 -3.36 -2.67
N ILE A 637 -3.04 -2.50 -2.00
CA ILE A 637 -3.60 -1.30 -2.72
C ILE A 637 -2.49 -0.71 -3.57
N ALA A 638 -1.23 -0.62 -3.14
CA ALA A 638 -0.24 0.03 -4.00
C ALA A 638 0.15 -0.90 -5.16
N VAL A 639 -0.02 -2.21 -5.00
CA VAL A 639 -0.05 -3.11 -6.17
C VAL A 639 -1.25 -2.77 -7.05
N SER A 640 -2.34 -2.38 -6.42
CA SER A 640 -3.62 -1.95 -7.00
C SER A 640 -3.75 -0.43 -7.32
N VAL A 641 -2.67 0.34 -7.15
CA VAL A 641 -2.54 1.82 -7.19
C VAL A 641 -1.10 2.08 -7.59
N GLY A 642 -0.83 1.67 -8.82
CA GLY A 642 0.44 1.80 -9.49
C GLY A 642 0.41 2.93 -10.50
N PHE A 643 1.42 2.99 -11.37
CA PHE A 643 1.47 3.82 -12.58
C PHE A 643 0.19 3.81 -13.42
N GLY A 644 -0.57 2.72 -13.33
CA GLY A 644 -1.94 2.59 -13.84
C GLY A 644 -2.88 3.74 -13.47
N ASN A 645 -2.79 4.30 -12.26
CA ASN A 645 -3.80 5.23 -11.73
C ASN A 645 -3.50 6.68 -12.09
N ILE A 646 -2.23 7.03 -12.28
CA ILE A 646 -1.82 8.41 -12.58
C ILE A 646 -1.78 8.66 -14.09
N TRP A 647 -1.01 7.90 -14.89
CA TRP A 647 -0.97 8.15 -16.33
C TRP A 647 -1.91 7.26 -17.15
N ARG A 648 -2.09 5.98 -16.80
CA ARG A 648 -2.83 5.04 -17.67
C ARG A 648 -4.33 5.32 -17.63
N PHE A 649 -4.93 5.39 -16.44
CA PHE A 649 -6.37 5.58 -16.27
C PHE A 649 -6.86 6.89 -16.90
N PRO A 650 -6.28 8.08 -16.66
CA PRO A 650 -6.80 9.32 -17.23
C PRO A 650 -6.67 9.36 -18.75
N PHE A 651 -5.55 8.87 -19.29
CA PHE A 651 -5.33 8.78 -20.73
C PHE A 651 -6.30 7.80 -21.39
N THR A 652 -6.40 6.57 -20.88
CA THR A 652 -7.33 5.55 -21.38
C THR A 652 -8.78 6.03 -21.28
N ALA A 653 -9.18 6.71 -20.19
CA ALA A 653 -10.51 7.29 -20.06
C ALA A 653 -10.78 8.36 -21.12
N TYR A 654 -9.83 9.26 -21.36
CA TYR A 654 -9.92 10.29 -22.42
C TYR A 654 -10.11 9.68 -23.82
N GLU A 655 -9.25 8.73 -24.22
CA GLU A 655 -9.34 8.07 -25.53
C GLU A 655 -10.68 7.34 -25.71
N ASN A 656 -11.17 6.72 -24.64
CA ASN A 656 -12.36 5.88 -24.63
C ASN A 656 -13.65 6.62 -24.25
N GLY A 657 -13.65 7.97 -24.28
CA GLY A 657 -14.86 8.79 -24.25
C GLY A 657 -15.01 9.80 -23.09
N GLY A 658 -13.93 10.08 -22.36
CA GLY A 658 -13.97 10.96 -21.18
C GLY A 658 -14.84 10.35 -20.08
N GLY A 659 -15.75 11.15 -19.50
CA GLY A 659 -16.68 10.71 -18.47
C GLY A 659 -17.55 9.51 -18.86
N ALA A 660 -17.73 9.25 -20.16
CA ALA A 660 -18.44 8.07 -20.63
C ALA A 660 -17.71 6.77 -20.25
N PHE A 661 -16.37 6.73 -20.27
CA PHE A 661 -15.58 5.54 -19.90
C PHE A 661 -15.76 5.14 -18.42
N LEU A 662 -16.15 6.08 -17.57
CA LEU A 662 -16.32 5.83 -16.14
C LEU A 662 -17.48 4.87 -15.86
N ILE A 663 -18.49 4.86 -16.72
CA ILE A 663 -19.66 3.97 -16.63
C ILE A 663 -19.25 2.50 -16.81
N PRO A 664 -18.63 2.05 -17.93
CA PRO A 664 -18.17 0.68 -18.08
C PRO A 664 -17.05 0.33 -17.08
N TYR A 665 -16.12 1.24 -16.74
CA TYR A 665 -15.12 0.96 -15.72
C TYR A 665 -15.75 0.66 -14.35
N VAL A 666 -16.67 1.48 -13.84
CA VAL A 666 -17.35 1.22 -12.56
C VAL A 666 -18.25 -0.01 -12.61
N ILE A 667 -18.95 -0.26 -13.72
CA ILE A 667 -19.76 -1.49 -13.89
C ILE A 667 -18.86 -2.74 -13.86
N LEU A 668 -17.77 -2.75 -14.64
CA LEU A 668 -16.84 -3.88 -14.71
C LEU A 668 -16.06 -4.07 -13.41
N LEU A 669 -15.75 -2.99 -12.70
CA LEU A 669 -15.22 -3.03 -11.34
C LEU A 669 -16.19 -3.77 -10.40
N PHE A 670 -17.49 -3.47 -10.43
CA PHE A 670 -18.46 -4.17 -9.57
C PHE A 670 -18.82 -5.60 -10.04
N LEU A 671 -18.75 -5.91 -11.33
CA LEU A 671 -19.16 -7.21 -11.90
C LEU A 671 -18.01 -8.18 -12.18
N VAL A 672 -16.78 -7.68 -12.35
CA VAL A 672 -15.58 -8.47 -12.67
C VAL A 672 -14.49 -8.19 -11.64
N GLY A 673 -13.97 -6.97 -11.56
CA GLY A 673 -12.81 -6.62 -10.73
C GLY A 673 -12.98 -7.02 -9.26
N LYS A 674 -14.01 -6.50 -8.60
CA LYS A 674 -14.32 -6.74 -7.18
C LYS A 674 -14.64 -8.21 -6.89
N PRO A 675 -15.49 -8.92 -7.65
CA PRO A 675 -15.63 -10.36 -7.54
C PRO A 675 -14.33 -11.14 -7.74
N PHE A 676 -13.52 -10.82 -8.76
CA PHE A 676 -12.26 -11.52 -9.03
C PHE A 676 -11.28 -11.34 -7.90
N TYR A 677 -11.11 -10.09 -7.46
CA TYR A 677 -10.26 -9.70 -6.35
C TYR A 677 -10.66 -10.43 -5.06
N PHE A 678 -11.97 -10.62 -4.81
CA PHE A 678 -12.45 -11.41 -3.67
C PHE A 678 -12.28 -12.90 -3.90
N LEU A 679 -12.46 -13.43 -5.12
CA LEU A 679 -12.18 -14.82 -5.45
C LEU A 679 -10.73 -15.19 -5.22
N GLU A 680 -9.81 -14.33 -5.71
CA GLU A 680 -8.42 -14.31 -5.32
C GLU A 680 -8.41 -14.32 -3.79
N MET A 681 -8.87 -13.29 -3.09
CA MET A 681 -8.86 -13.32 -1.62
C MET A 681 -9.65 -14.41 -0.84
N ILE A 682 -10.27 -15.47 -1.39
CA ILE A 682 -11.11 -16.49 -0.66
C ILE A 682 -10.60 -17.93 -0.53
N ILE A 683 -9.75 -18.46 -1.41
CA ILE A 683 -8.99 -19.74 -1.21
C ILE A 683 -7.37 -19.99 -0.71
N GLY A 684 -6.07 -19.32 -0.60
CA GLY A 684 -5.26 -18.14 0.31
C GLY A 684 -4.80 -17.87 1.89
N GLN A 685 -5.61 -17.69 2.98
CA GLN A 685 -5.38 -17.83 4.46
C GLN A 685 -5.66 -19.23 5.20
N PHE A 686 -6.13 -20.28 4.52
CA PHE A 686 -6.12 -21.76 4.81
C PHE A 686 -4.80 -22.60 4.58
N SER A 687 -4.41 -23.11 3.39
CA SER A 687 -3.35 -24.16 3.14
C SER A 687 -1.83 -23.84 3.00
N GLY A 688 -1.28 -22.80 3.61
CA GLY A 688 0.03 -22.15 3.35
C GLY A 688 0.76 -22.48 2.06
N SER A 689 0.44 -21.75 0.99
CA SER A 689 0.86 -22.08 -0.37
C SER A 689 1.02 -20.88 -1.31
N SER A 690 2.21 -20.66 -1.86
CA SER A 690 2.59 -19.64 -2.86
C SER A 690 1.75 -19.59 -4.13
N SER A 691 2.03 -18.62 -5.02
CA SER A 691 1.48 -18.45 -6.38
C SER A 691 1.35 -19.74 -7.20
N VAL A 692 2.12 -20.79 -6.91
CA VAL A 692 2.05 -22.09 -7.59
C VAL A 692 1.31 -23.17 -6.78
N LYS A 693 1.51 -23.22 -5.47
CA LYS A 693 1.13 -24.39 -4.65
C LYS A 693 -0.38 -24.46 -4.35
N VAL A 694 -1.09 -23.33 -4.51
CA VAL A 694 -2.54 -23.24 -4.77
C VAL A 694 -3.13 -24.42 -5.53
N TRP A 695 -2.55 -24.75 -6.67
CA TRP A 695 -3.30 -25.45 -7.70
C TRP A 695 -3.28 -26.95 -7.51
N SER A 696 -2.68 -27.39 -6.41
CA SER A 696 -3.08 -28.63 -5.75
C SER A 696 -4.59 -28.71 -5.42
N MET A 697 -5.37 -27.61 -5.56
CA MET A 697 -6.85 -27.56 -5.51
C MET A 697 -7.53 -28.45 -6.53
N SER A 698 -6.97 -28.49 -7.74
CA SER A 698 -7.37 -29.31 -8.86
C SER A 698 -6.09 -29.44 -9.67
N SER A 699 -5.34 -30.53 -9.47
CA SER A 699 -3.90 -30.59 -9.85
C SER A 699 -3.61 -30.31 -11.32
N SER A 700 -4.60 -30.44 -12.19
CA SER A 700 -4.56 -29.98 -13.59
C SER A 700 -4.20 -28.50 -13.78
N PHE A 701 -4.63 -27.60 -12.88
CA PHE A 701 -4.49 -26.14 -13.05
C PHE A 701 -3.16 -25.56 -12.55
N VAL A 702 -2.18 -26.40 -12.16
CA VAL A 702 -0.88 -25.93 -11.62
C VAL A 702 -0.12 -25.00 -12.56
N GLY A 703 -0.36 -25.13 -13.86
CA GLY A 703 0.19 -24.23 -14.86
C GLY A 703 -0.30 -22.79 -14.76
N VAL A 704 -1.51 -22.52 -14.25
CA VAL A 704 -2.02 -21.14 -14.07
C VAL A 704 -1.14 -20.37 -13.08
N GLY A 705 -0.70 -21.04 -12.00
CA GLY A 705 0.19 -20.46 -11.00
C GLY A 705 1.63 -20.22 -11.49
N TRP A 706 2.14 -21.12 -12.34
CA TRP A 706 3.45 -20.92 -12.98
C TRP A 706 3.41 -19.83 -14.05
N ALA A 707 2.36 -19.77 -14.86
CA ALA A 707 2.14 -18.71 -15.82
C ALA A 707 2.01 -17.34 -15.12
N GLN A 708 1.31 -17.29 -13.99
CA GLN A 708 1.24 -16.12 -13.10
C GLN A 708 2.60 -15.73 -12.53
N PHE A 709 3.41 -16.68 -12.07
CA PHE A 709 4.80 -16.41 -11.68
C PHE A 709 5.62 -15.83 -12.83
N CYS A 710 5.51 -16.36 -14.05
CA CYS A 710 6.17 -15.82 -15.25
C CYS A 710 5.69 -14.41 -15.66
N SER A 711 4.38 -14.11 -15.54
CA SER A 711 3.86 -12.77 -15.81
C SER A 711 4.10 -11.76 -14.68
N THR A 712 4.15 -12.19 -13.41
CA THR A 712 4.57 -11.37 -12.27
C THR A 712 6.06 -11.05 -12.34
N ILE A 713 6.87 -12.01 -12.81
CA ILE A 713 8.22 -11.74 -13.31
C ILE A 713 8.10 -10.66 -14.40
N ALA A 714 7.51 -10.94 -15.57
CA ALA A 714 7.47 -10.01 -16.71
C ALA A 714 7.04 -8.57 -16.33
N LEU A 715 5.99 -8.41 -15.52
CA LEU A 715 5.50 -7.12 -15.04
C LEU A 715 6.53 -6.41 -14.14
N ALA A 716 7.16 -7.12 -13.20
CA ALA A 716 8.22 -6.57 -12.34
C ALA A 716 9.49 -6.09 -13.07
N THR A 717 9.66 -6.36 -14.38
CA THR A 717 10.73 -5.68 -15.15
C THR A 717 10.27 -4.25 -15.44
N TYR A 718 9.50 -4.09 -16.51
CA TYR A 718 9.33 -2.79 -17.17
C TYR A 718 8.71 -1.75 -16.24
N TYR A 719 7.89 -2.24 -15.32
CA TYR A 719 7.19 -1.42 -14.38
C TYR A 719 8.16 -0.59 -13.52
N SER A 720 9.34 -1.13 -13.18
CA SER A 720 10.36 -0.41 -12.41
C SER A 720 11.36 0.37 -13.30
N SER A 721 11.53 0.11 -14.61
CA SER A 721 12.34 1.02 -15.46
C SER A 721 11.67 2.37 -15.63
N LEU A 722 10.34 2.39 -15.74
CA LEU A 722 9.53 3.61 -15.68
C LEU A 722 9.77 4.36 -14.36
N MET A 723 10.06 3.61 -13.30
CA MET A 723 10.39 4.15 -12.00
C MET A 723 11.86 4.65 -11.94
N ALA A 724 12.78 4.16 -12.78
CA ALA A 724 14.15 4.70 -12.90
C ALA A 724 14.11 6.13 -13.45
N LEU A 725 13.30 6.34 -14.49
CA LEU A 725 13.00 7.67 -15.06
C LEU A 725 12.52 8.60 -13.94
N THR A 726 11.65 8.15 -13.04
CA THR A 726 11.15 9.01 -11.95
C THR A 726 12.20 9.40 -10.90
N LEU A 727 13.26 8.60 -10.65
CA LEU A 727 14.40 9.04 -9.80
C LEU A 727 15.33 9.96 -10.56
N TYR A 728 15.58 9.70 -11.84
CA TYR A 728 16.30 10.63 -12.70
C TYR A 728 15.64 12.01 -12.65
N TYR A 729 14.34 12.09 -12.92
CA TYR A 729 13.59 13.35 -12.88
C TYR A 729 13.54 13.96 -11.47
N LEU A 730 13.49 13.18 -10.40
CA LEU A 730 13.61 13.70 -9.03
C LEU A 730 14.98 14.34 -8.77
N ILE A 731 16.09 13.68 -9.14
CA ILE A 731 17.42 14.28 -9.00
C ILE A 731 17.50 15.56 -9.84
N ALA A 732 17.07 15.50 -11.10
CA ALA A 732 17.05 16.65 -12.00
C ALA A 732 16.20 17.83 -11.47
N SER A 733 15.12 17.55 -10.73
CA SER A 733 14.26 18.57 -10.11
C SER A 733 14.95 19.43 -9.04
N PHE A 734 16.08 18.99 -8.47
CA PHE A 734 16.83 19.77 -7.47
C PHE A 734 17.74 20.85 -8.05
N SER A 735 17.82 20.95 -9.38
CA SER A 735 18.57 21.97 -10.12
C SER A 735 18.13 23.41 -9.77
N ALA A 736 18.93 24.40 -10.14
CA ALA A 736 18.60 25.81 -9.90
C ALA A 736 17.40 26.24 -10.77
N GLU A 737 17.51 26.00 -12.07
CA GLU A 737 16.42 26.02 -13.05
C GLU A 737 16.08 24.57 -13.42
N LEU A 738 14.84 24.30 -13.83
CA LEU A 738 14.47 22.93 -14.23
C LEU A 738 15.15 22.59 -15.57
N PRO A 739 15.86 21.45 -15.72
CA PRO A 739 16.63 21.14 -16.94
C PRO A 739 15.81 20.99 -18.24
N TRP A 740 14.48 20.98 -18.13
CA TRP A 740 13.52 20.92 -19.22
C TRP A 740 12.76 22.24 -19.43
N ALA A 741 13.00 23.28 -18.63
CA ALA A 741 12.30 24.56 -18.73
C ALA A 741 12.66 25.32 -20.02
N THR A 742 13.91 25.25 -20.45
CA THR A 742 14.45 26.02 -21.58
C THR A 742 15.06 25.12 -22.66
N CYS A 743 15.11 25.64 -23.88
CA CYS A 743 15.70 24.98 -25.04
C CYS A 743 17.23 25.05 -25.02
N LEU A 744 17.89 23.90 -25.20
CA LEU A 744 19.32 23.87 -25.50
C LEU A 744 19.59 24.34 -26.93
N LYS A 745 20.70 25.06 -27.15
CA LYS A 745 21.10 25.57 -28.47
C LYS A 745 21.26 24.47 -29.53
N GLU A 746 21.55 23.25 -29.10
CA GLU A 746 21.68 22.04 -29.93
C GLU A 746 20.34 21.55 -30.50
N TRP A 747 19.21 22.08 -30.03
CA TRP A 747 17.87 21.67 -30.48
C TRP A 747 17.30 22.55 -31.61
N GLY A 748 17.88 23.73 -31.85
CA GLY A 748 17.51 24.64 -32.93
C GLY A 748 16.15 25.32 -32.78
N ASP A 749 15.81 26.16 -33.75
CA ASP A 749 14.69 27.12 -33.71
C ASP A 749 13.28 26.48 -33.76
N ALA A 750 13.20 25.15 -33.86
CA ALA A 750 11.95 24.38 -33.76
C ALA A 750 11.58 23.98 -32.32
N CYS A 751 12.47 24.23 -31.35
CA CYS A 751 12.21 24.04 -29.92
C CYS A 751 11.46 25.25 -29.33
N VAL A 752 10.47 24.99 -28.49
CA VAL A 752 9.74 26.02 -27.72
C VAL A 752 10.03 25.86 -26.22
N ASP A 753 10.49 26.92 -25.57
CA ASP A 753 10.75 26.94 -24.13
C ASP A 753 9.49 26.58 -23.33
N SER A 754 9.59 25.55 -22.49
CA SER A 754 8.50 25.14 -21.59
C SER A 754 8.21 26.18 -20.50
N SER A 755 9.15 27.07 -20.15
CA SER A 755 8.92 28.17 -19.22
C SER A 755 8.33 29.45 -19.83
N THR A 756 8.28 29.56 -21.17
CA THR A 756 7.84 30.81 -21.82
C THR A 756 6.32 30.97 -21.74
N LYS A 757 5.90 32.18 -21.33
CA LYS A 757 4.50 32.57 -21.15
C LYS A 757 4.07 33.56 -22.22
N ARG A 758 2.80 33.48 -22.62
CA ARG A 758 2.23 34.37 -23.63
C ARG A 758 1.66 35.62 -22.96
N ASN A 759 2.18 36.80 -23.30
CA ASN A 759 1.64 38.06 -22.82
C ASN A 759 0.29 38.34 -23.49
N HIS A 760 -0.78 38.45 -22.70
CA HIS A 760 -2.13 38.77 -23.18
C HIS A 760 -2.39 40.27 -23.42
N SER A 761 -1.33 41.09 -23.46
CA SER A 761 -1.41 42.53 -23.76
C SER A 761 -1.76 42.76 -25.24
N ALA A 762 -2.77 43.58 -25.51
CA ALA A 762 -3.36 43.73 -26.85
C ALA A 762 -2.51 44.51 -27.87
N ASP A 763 -1.41 45.14 -27.45
CA ASP A 763 -0.67 46.12 -28.27
C ASP A 763 0.28 45.50 -29.31
N ASN A 764 0.72 44.24 -29.15
CA ASN A 764 1.62 43.55 -30.09
C ASN A 764 0.87 42.60 -31.05
N ALA A 765 -0.16 43.11 -31.73
CA ALA A 765 -0.98 42.32 -32.65
C ALA A 765 -0.21 41.83 -33.90
N GLU A 766 0.70 42.64 -34.44
CA GLU A 766 1.42 42.35 -35.69
C GLU A 766 2.48 41.23 -35.51
N GLU A 767 3.22 41.25 -34.41
CA GLU A 767 4.25 40.24 -34.08
C GLU A 767 3.68 38.81 -33.92
N ASN A 768 2.39 38.70 -33.53
CA ASN A 768 1.70 37.42 -33.40
C ASN A 768 1.29 36.80 -34.74
N ILE A 769 1.20 37.57 -35.82
CA ILE A 769 0.75 37.08 -37.14
C ILE A 769 1.84 36.23 -37.80
N ASP A 770 3.11 36.63 -37.72
CA ASP A 770 4.22 35.85 -38.29
C ASP A 770 4.44 34.52 -37.56
N ILE A 771 4.28 34.49 -36.23
CA ILE A 771 4.36 33.22 -35.48
C ILE A 771 3.23 32.28 -35.92
N LEU A 772 2.00 32.78 -36.09
CA LEU A 772 0.86 31.99 -36.55
C LEU A 772 1.02 31.51 -38.00
N ASN A 773 1.51 32.36 -38.89
CA ASN A 773 1.80 32.01 -40.29
C ASN A 773 2.88 30.92 -40.40
N ASN A 774 3.94 31.01 -39.59
CA ASN A 774 4.97 29.97 -39.51
C ASN A 774 4.44 28.65 -38.90
N PHE A 775 3.49 28.73 -37.96
CA PHE A 775 2.81 27.55 -37.40
C PHE A 775 1.87 26.84 -38.39
N LEU A 776 1.42 27.54 -39.45
CA LEU A 776 0.52 27.03 -40.47
C LEU A 776 1.24 26.60 -41.77
N ASN A 777 2.34 27.26 -42.13
CA ASN A 777 3.13 26.96 -43.33
C ASN A 777 4.40 26.13 -43.06
N GLY A 778 4.81 26.00 -41.80
CA GLY A 778 6.03 25.28 -41.42
C GLY A 778 5.87 23.77 -41.42
N SER A 779 6.70 23.06 -42.20
CA SER A 779 6.84 21.60 -42.14
C SER A 779 7.59 21.11 -40.89
N ASN A 780 8.20 22.01 -40.12
CA ASN A 780 8.84 21.70 -38.84
C ASN A 780 7.79 21.65 -37.72
N LYS A 781 7.52 20.44 -37.22
CA LYS A 781 6.64 20.21 -36.07
C LYS A 781 7.29 20.76 -34.79
N PHE A 782 6.84 21.92 -34.31
CA PHE A 782 7.32 22.51 -33.06
C PHE A 782 7.18 21.55 -31.88
N GLN A 783 8.22 21.45 -31.04
CA GLN A 783 8.25 20.58 -29.85
C GLN A 783 8.66 21.37 -28.62
N SER A 784 8.10 21.03 -27.45
CA SER A 784 8.49 21.70 -26.21
C SER A 784 9.85 21.20 -25.69
N SER A 785 10.59 22.07 -25.00
CA SER A 785 11.87 21.71 -24.37
C SER A 785 11.77 20.49 -23.44
N ALA A 786 10.62 20.27 -22.80
CA ALA A 786 10.35 19.08 -22.00
C ALA A 786 10.21 17.78 -22.82
N GLU A 787 9.66 17.86 -24.03
CA GLU A 787 9.63 16.71 -24.95
C GLU A 787 11.04 16.35 -25.43
N LEU A 788 11.79 17.35 -25.89
CA LEU A 788 13.16 17.13 -26.37
C LEU A 788 14.12 16.71 -25.25
N TYR A 789 13.91 17.18 -24.01
CA TYR A 789 14.61 16.68 -22.84
C TYR A 789 14.32 15.20 -22.57
N PHE A 790 13.05 14.80 -22.51
CA PHE A 790 12.68 13.39 -22.27
C PHE A 790 13.24 12.47 -23.34
N LEU A 791 13.00 12.80 -24.60
CA LEU A 791 13.41 11.98 -25.74
C LEU A 791 14.93 11.96 -25.89
N ARG A 792 15.61 13.12 -26.00
CA ARG A 792 17.03 13.19 -26.39
C ARG A 792 18.03 13.15 -25.23
N VAL A 793 17.66 13.54 -24.00
CA VAL A 793 18.59 13.69 -22.86
C VAL A 793 18.34 12.70 -21.71
N VAL A 794 17.10 12.21 -21.57
CA VAL A 794 16.78 11.14 -20.61
C VAL A 794 16.87 9.79 -21.30
N LEU A 795 15.96 9.50 -22.24
CA LEU A 795 15.92 8.21 -22.94
C LEU A 795 17.07 8.06 -23.95
N HIS A 796 17.48 9.16 -24.59
CA HIS A 796 18.25 9.19 -25.83
C HIS A 796 17.55 8.40 -26.96
N GLU A 797 16.21 8.47 -27.01
CA GLU A 797 15.36 7.60 -27.84
C GLU A 797 15.66 7.71 -29.34
N LYS A 798 15.84 6.55 -29.96
CA LYS A 798 16.03 6.31 -31.38
C LYS A 798 14.70 6.24 -32.10
N GLU A 799 14.72 6.71 -33.34
CA GLU A 799 13.57 6.74 -34.24
C GLU A 799 13.00 5.34 -34.54
N ASN A 800 13.85 4.29 -34.54
CA ASN A 800 13.48 2.95 -34.96
C ASN A 800 14.06 1.83 -34.07
N ILE A 801 13.33 0.71 -34.02
CA ILE A 801 13.81 -0.56 -33.45
C ILE A 801 14.61 -1.41 -34.45
N TYR A 802 14.43 -1.21 -35.76
CA TYR A 802 15.37 -1.72 -36.77
C TYR A 802 16.80 -1.41 -36.33
N ASP A 803 17.03 -0.13 -36.03
CA ASP A 803 18.30 0.48 -35.65
C ASP A 803 18.88 0.02 -34.30
N GLY A 804 18.30 -0.97 -33.62
CA GLY A 804 18.79 -1.40 -32.32
C GLY A 804 18.64 -0.38 -31.17
N ILE A 805 19.02 -0.71 -29.93
CA ILE A 805 18.70 0.10 -28.72
C ILE A 805 19.84 1.03 -28.26
N GLY A 806 21.11 0.90 -28.70
CA GLY A 806 22.24 1.77 -28.28
C GLY A 806 23.29 1.12 -27.36
N TRP A 807 23.49 1.66 -26.15
CA TRP A 807 24.09 1.02 -24.95
C TRP A 807 23.35 1.54 -23.69
N PRO A 808 23.37 0.86 -22.52
CA PRO A 808 22.73 1.35 -21.29
C PRO A 808 23.17 2.77 -20.92
N ASP A 809 22.23 3.69 -20.70
CA ASP A 809 22.57 5.03 -20.19
C ASP A 809 22.97 4.89 -18.72
N TRP A 810 24.23 5.22 -18.40
CA TRP A 810 24.79 5.01 -17.07
C TRP A 810 24.06 5.80 -15.97
N LYS A 811 23.41 6.92 -16.28
CA LYS A 811 22.63 7.69 -15.29
C LYS A 811 21.33 6.97 -14.98
N LEU A 812 20.63 6.45 -15.99
CA LEU A 812 19.45 5.61 -15.82
C LEU A 812 19.82 4.30 -15.15
N THR A 813 20.89 3.61 -15.56
CA THR A 813 21.43 2.40 -14.88
C THR A 813 21.83 2.65 -13.42
N LEU A 814 22.32 3.86 -13.08
CA LEU A 814 22.64 4.25 -11.71
C LEU A 814 21.40 4.66 -10.91
N CYS A 815 20.45 5.38 -11.51
CA CYS A 815 19.14 5.63 -10.92
C CYS A 815 18.53 4.29 -10.54
N LEU A 816 18.49 3.39 -11.52
CA LEU A 816 18.09 2.00 -11.46
C LEU A 816 18.90 1.14 -10.45
N LEU A 817 20.11 1.53 -10.03
CA LEU A 817 20.77 1.00 -8.83
C LEU A 817 20.24 1.65 -7.54
N GLY A 818 20.10 2.97 -7.50
CA GLY A 818 19.40 3.76 -6.46
C GLY A 818 17.88 3.52 -6.41
N SER A 819 17.49 2.30 -6.72
CA SER A 819 16.18 1.85 -7.14
C SER A 819 16.13 0.39 -6.79
N TRP A 820 17.05 -0.39 -7.35
CA TRP A 820 17.14 -1.79 -7.01
C TRP A 820 17.86 -2.13 -5.71
N THR A 821 18.68 -1.21 -5.23
CA THR A 821 18.99 -1.13 -3.81
C THR A 821 17.77 -0.72 -3.01
N THR A 822 16.79 0.02 -3.54
CA THR A 822 15.51 0.32 -2.86
C THR A 822 14.70 -0.96 -2.66
N VAL A 823 14.65 -1.96 -3.59
CA VAL A 823 14.06 -3.27 -3.18
C VAL A 823 14.93 -3.85 -2.11
N CYS A 824 16.23 -3.90 -2.37
CA CYS A 824 17.13 -4.63 -1.51
C CYS A 824 17.14 -4.05 -0.10
N MET A 825 16.83 -2.74 0.08
CA MET A 825 16.69 -1.89 1.29
C MET A 825 15.41 -2.10 2.06
N VAL A 826 14.44 -2.76 1.46
CA VAL A 826 13.26 -3.19 2.17
C VAL A 826 13.00 -4.68 1.93
N LEU A 827 13.97 -5.43 1.35
CA LEU A 827 13.83 -6.85 1.06
C LEU A 827 14.79 -7.92 1.69
N PHE A 828 15.85 -7.76 2.54
CA PHE A 828 16.48 -8.97 3.24
C PHE A 828 16.15 -9.75 4.65
N GLN A 829 15.79 -9.31 5.91
CA GLN A 829 15.00 -10.13 6.96
C GLN A 829 13.74 -9.41 7.62
N GLY A 830 12.39 -9.57 7.37
CA GLY A 830 11.55 -10.18 6.28
C GLY A 830 9.94 -10.38 6.32
N VAL A 831 9.02 -11.49 6.37
CA VAL A 831 7.93 -12.30 7.28
C VAL A 831 7.21 -12.11 8.81
N LYS A 832 7.27 -11.38 10.03
CA LYS A 832 7.94 -10.36 11.08
C LYS A 832 8.22 -8.74 11.15
N SER A 833 8.29 -7.81 10.14
CA SER A 833 8.01 -6.33 10.07
C SER A 833 8.03 -5.53 8.67
N SER A 834 7.69 -6.00 7.42
CA SER A 834 7.38 -5.06 6.24
C SER A 834 6.48 -4.03 6.74
N GLY A 835 5.50 -4.51 7.52
CA GLY A 835 4.76 -4.01 8.67
C GLY A 835 5.19 -2.70 9.33
N LYS A 836 6.21 -2.03 8.82
CA LYS A 836 6.65 -0.66 9.07
C LYS A 836 6.91 0.15 7.78
N PHE A 837 7.61 -0.38 6.77
CA PHE A 837 7.69 0.17 5.40
C PHE A 837 6.39 0.05 4.59
N SER A 838 5.29 0.47 5.20
CA SER A 838 3.87 0.47 4.78
C SER A 838 3.27 1.84 4.91
N TYR A 839 3.88 2.67 5.74
CA TYR A 839 3.17 3.72 6.41
C TYR A 839 3.19 5.01 5.64
N PHE A 840 3.23 4.89 4.31
CA PHE A 840 3.53 6.02 3.49
C PHE A 840 3.00 5.90 2.04
N LEU A 841 3.32 4.89 1.16
CA LEU A 841 3.17 4.71 -0.35
C LEU A 841 1.67 4.80 -0.76
N ALA A 842 0.88 5.42 0.08
CA ALA A 842 -0.30 4.90 0.70
C ALA A 842 -1.11 5.91 1.49
N ILE A 843 -0.45 6.75 2.29
CA ILE A 843 -1.03 8.00 2.78
C ILE A 843 -0.60 9.14 1.88
N PHE A 844 0.68 9.23 1.55
CA PHE A 844 1.26 10.35 0.79
C PHE A 844 1.20 10.28 -0.76
N PRO A 845 0.54 9.30 -1.45
CA PRO A 845 -0.02 9.42 -2.80
C PRO A 845 -1.10 10.43 -2.66
N TYR A 846 -2.17 10.14 -1.93
CA TYR A 846 -3.18 11.10 -1.50
C TYR A 846 -2.53 12.40 -1.02
N ILE A 847 -1.63 12.38 -0.01
CA ILE A 847 -1.07 13.64 0.52
C ILE A 847 -0.43 14.55 -0.54
N ILE A 848 0.03 14.05 -1.69
CA ILE A 848 0.57 14.91 -2.75
C ILE A 848 -0.20 14.86 -4.09
N LEU A 849 -0.98 13.82 -4.34
CA LEU A 849 -1.92 13.71 -5.46
C LEU A 849 -3.08 14.67 -5.24
N LEU A 850 -3.53 14.75 -3.99
CA LEU A 850 -4.32 15.85 -3.52
C LEU A 850 -3.53 17.15 -3.52
N ALA A 851 -2.33 17.27 -2.90
CA ALA A 851 -1.62 18.57 -2.90
C ALA A 851 -1.37 19.13 -4.31
N LEU A 852 -1.41 18.26 -5.33
CA LEU A 852 -1.47 18.62 -6.74
C LEU A 852 -2.91 18.83 -7.27
N LEU A 853 -3.94 18.10 -6.84
CA LEU A 853 -5.34 18.40 -7.18
C LEU A 853 -5.77 19.79 -6.67
N VAL A 854 -5.44 20.14 -5.42
CA VAL A 854 -5.63 21.51 -4.89
C VAL A 854 -4.94 22.47 -5.85
N HIS A 855 -3.65 22.24 -6.15
CA HIS A 855 -2.89 23.05 -7.10
C HIS A 855 -3.45 23.04 -8.53
N THR A 856 -4.29 22.07 -8.90
CA THR A 856 -4.78 21.93 -10.26
C THR A 856 -5.93 22.87 -10.53
N VAL A 857 -6.98 22.82 -9.71
CA VAL A 857 -8.21 23.63 -9.91
C VAL A 857 -8.00 25.15 -9.79
N THR A 858 -6.81 25.56 -9.34
CA THR A 858 -6.39 26.96 -9.20
C THR A 858 -6.03 27.64 -10.49
N LEU A 859 -5.64 26.82 -11.46
CA LEU A 859 -4.89 27.30 -12.60
C LEU A 859 -5.90 27.73 -13.66
N ASN A 860 -5.70 28.89 -14.25
CA ASN A 860 -6.63 29.44 -15.24
C ASN A 860 -6.77 28.44 -16.41
N GLY A 861 -8.00 28.10 -16.79
CA GLY A 861 -8.31 27.04 -17.77
C GLY A 861 -8.27 25.58 -17.24
N SER A 862 -7.90 25.35 -15.99
CA SER A 862 -7.90 23.99 -15.42
C SER A 862 -9.30 23.37 -15.34
N MET A 863 -10.32 24.18 -15.08
CA MET A 863 -11.70 23.69 -15.03
C MET A 863 -12.21 23.27 -16.41
N ASP A 864 -11.73 23.90 -17.49
CA ASP A 864 -12.00 23.43 -18.86
C ASP A 864 -11.32 22.07 -19.11
N GLY A 865 -10.12 21.86 -18.57
CA GLY A 865 -9.43 20.57 -18.54
C GLY A 865 -10.21 19.47 -17.81
N ILE A 866 -10.63 19.74 -16.57
CA ILE A 866 -11.42 18.81 -15.76
C ILE A 866 -12.78 18.54 -16.42
N LEU A 867 -13.43 19.56 -16.96
CA LEU A 867 -14.67 19.40 -17.72
C LEU A 867 -14.46 18.58 -18.99
N TYR A 868 -13.33 18.74 -19.69
CA TYR A 868 -12.98 17.94 -20.87
C TYR A 868 -12.74 16.46 -20.53
N PHE A 869 -12.22 16.17 -19.33
CA PHE A 869 -12.10 14.81 -18.80
C PHE A 869 -13.47 14.21 -18.41
N ILE A 870 -14.32 14.97 -17.71
CA ILE A 870 -15.60 14.48 -17.16
C ILE A 870 -16.74 14.53 -18.20
N THR A 871 -16.63 15.29 -19.28
CA THR A 871 -17.69 15.38 -20.32
C THR A 871 -17.87 14.04 -21.05
N PRO A 872 -19.08 13.43 -21.00
CA PRO A 872 -19.30 12.09 -21.56
C PRO A 872 -19.54 12.11 -23.08
N LYS A 873 -18.65 11.47 -23.84
CA LYS A 873 -18.84 11.22 -25.29
C LYS A 873 -19.69 9.97 -25.50
N TRP A 874 -21.00 10.08 -25.31
CA TRP A 874 -21.97 8.96 -25.24
C TRP A 874 -21.87 7.91 -26.35
N SER A 875 -21.50 8.29 -27.58
CA SER A 875 -21.32 7.36 -28.71
C SER A 875 -20.26 6.29 -28.45
N LYS A 876 -19.22 6.61 -27.64
CA LYS A 876 -18.15 5.66 -27.30
C LYS A 876 -18.62 4.45 -26.48
N LEU A 877 -19.72 4.55 -25.74
CA LEU A 877 -20.26 3.43 -24.94
C LEU A 877 -20.66 2.20 -25.78
N LEU A 878 -20.91 2.40 -27.08
CA LEU A 878 -21.28 1.34 -28.03
C LEU A 878 -20.07 0.62 -28.64
N GLU A 879 -18.85 1.15 -28.48
CA GLU A 879 -17.63 0.53 -29.01
C GLU A 879 -17.11 -0.54 -28.02
N PRO A 880 -16.98 -1.83 -28.41
CA PRO A 880 -16.54 -2.87 -27.47
C PRO A 880 -15.09 -2.71 -26.99
N THR A 881 -14.26 -1.97 -27.75
CA THR A 881 -12.92 -1.51 -27.36
C THR A 881 -12.91 -0.75 -26.03
N VAL A 882 -13.94 0.06 -25.75
CA VAL A 882 -14.09 0.83 -24.51
C VAL A 882 -14.30 -0.11 -23.31
N TRP A 883 -15.07 -1.18 -23.50
CA TRP A 883 -15.30 -2.20 -22.47
C TRP A 883 -14.06 -3.10 -22.25
N TYR A 884 -13.34 -3.44 -23.34
CA TYR A 884 -12.03 -4.10 -23.26
C TYR A 884 -11.02 -3.24 -22.48
N ALA A 885 -10.88 -1.97 -22.83
CA ALA A 885 -9.99 -1.02 -22.17
C ALA A 885 -10.35 -0.83 -20.70
N ALA A 886 -11.65 -0.76 -20.37
CA ALA A 886 -12.14 -0.64 -19.00
C ALA A 886 -11.82 -1.87 -18.14
N VAL A 887 -11.97 -3.09 -18.66
CA VAL A 887 -11.59 -4.31 -17.92
C VAL A 887 -10.07 -4.48 -17.85
N THR A 888 -9.34 -4.14 -18.91
CA THR A 888 -7.87 -4.17 -18.95
C THR A 888 -7.30 -3.24 -17.88
N GLN A 889 -7.79 -1.99 -17.86
CA GLN A 889 -7.43 -1.03 -16.83
C GLN A 889 -7.83 -1.57 -15.46
N CYS A 890 -9.06 -2.05 -15.24
CA CYS A 890 -9.47 -2.61 -13.95
C CYS A 890 -8.54 -3.73 -13.46
N PHE A 891 -8.01 -4.58 -14.34
CA PHE A 891 -7.08 -5.66 -13.98
C PHE A 891 -5.64 -5.20 -13.72
N PHE A 892 -5.11 -4.25 -14.48
CA PHE A 892 -3.79 -3.66 -14.22
C PHE A 892 -3.78 -2.72 -13.04
N SER A 893 -4.81 -1.88 -12.94
CA SER A 893 -5.03 -0.97 -11.83
C SER A 893 -5.11 -1.82 -10.57
N LEU A 894 -6.02 -2.80 -10.48
CA LEU A 894 -6.11 -3.73 -9.34
C LEU A 894 -5.01 -4.80 -9.22
N SER A 895 -4.08 -4.97 -10.17
CA SER A 895 -3.06 -6.04 -10.18
C SER A 895 -3.54 -7.49 -9.88
N VAL A 896 -4.82 -7.77 -10.10
CA VAL A 896 -5.42 -9.13 -10.05
C VAL A 896 -4.90 -9.99 -11.19
N CYS A 897 -5.13 -11.30 -11.10
CA CYS A 897 -4.78 -12.30 -12.12
C CYS A 897 -3.28 -12.47 -12.38
N PHE A 898 -2.40 -11.66 -11.78
CA PHE A 898 -0.95 -11.81 -11.90
C PHE A 898 -0.37 -12.91 -11.01
N GLY A 899 -1.16 -13.49 -10.10
CA GLY A 899 -0.56 -14.08 -8.91
C GLY A 899 0.05 -13.02 -7.99
N SER A 900 -0.28 -11.73 -8.21
CA SER A 900 0.26 -10.61 -7.46
C SER A 900 -0.67 -10.25 -6.31
N ILE A 901 -1.97 -9.98 -6.47
CA ILE A 901 -2.86 -9.93 -5.29
C ILE A 901 -2.71 -11.19 -4.45
N ILE A 902 -2.61 -12.29 -5.17
CA ILE A 902 -2.31 -13.62 -4.69
C ILE A 902 -0.90 -13.87 -4.15
N THR A 903 0.17 -13.13 -4.45
CA THR A 903 1.51 -13.42 -3.88
C THR A 903 2.35 -12.18 -3.45
N TYR A 904 1.72 -11.03 -3.54
CA TYR A 904 1.26 -10.22 -2.40
C TYR A 904 0.30 -10.89 -1.43
N SER A 905 -0.23 -12.08 -1.74
CA SER A 905 -1.23 -12.92 -1.02
C SER A 905 -0.56 -14.29 -0.45
N SER A 906 -1.15 -15.35 0.25
CA SER A 906 -0.88 -16.79 0.82
C SER A 906 -0.83 -17.52 2.30
N HIS A 907 -1.00 -17.38 3.66
CA HIS A 907 -1.21 -16.66 4.99
C HIS A 907 -2.50 -16.34 5.80
N ASN A 908 -2.74 -15.07 6.18
CA ASN A 908 -2.73 -14.50 7.55
C ASN A 908 -3.27 -15.30 8.76
N SER A 909 -3.95 -14.64 9.71
CA SER A 909 -4.55 -15.28 10.87
C SER A 909 -5.89 -15.87 10.44
N PHE A 910 -5.99 -17.20 10.37
CA PHE A 910 -7.03 -17.98 9.67
C PHE A 910 -8.47 -17.41 9.58
N LYS A 911 -8.98 -16.72 10.61
CA LYS A 911 -10.35 -16.15 10.68
C LYS A 911 -10.49 -14.66 10.34
N HIS A 912 -9.43 -14.03 9.87
CA HIS A 912 -9.41 -12.64 9.47
C HIS A 912 -10.33 -12.43 8.22
N ASN A 913 -11.32 -11.52 8.26
CA ASN A 913 -12.49 -11.53 7.37
C ASN A 913 -12.35 -10.73 6.05
N ILE A 914 -11.80 -11.42 5.06
CA ILE A 914 -11.66 -10.98 3.67
C ILE A 914 -12.88 -10.45 2.92
N TYR A 915 -14.10 -10.74 3.39
CA TYR A 915 -15.29 -10.17 2.77
C TYR A 915 -15.28 -8.67 2.92
N ARG A 916 -14.97 -8.22 4.15
CA ARG A 916 -14.68 -6.82 4.35
C ARG A 916 -13.39 -6.52 3.55
N ASP A 917 -12.33 -7.36 3.52
CA ASP A 917 -11.06 -7.14 2.74
C ASP A 917 -11.21 -6.43 1.39
N VAL A 918 -11.87 -7.05 0.42
CA VAL A 918 -11.81 -6.57 -0.97
C VAL A 918 -12.57 -5.27 -1.25
N ILE A 919 -13.24 -4.73 -0.23
CA ILE A 919 -14.06 -3.56 -0.41
C ILE A 919 -13.25 -2.24 -0.40
N ILE A 920 -12.03 -2.05 0.20
CA ILE A 920 -11.26 -0.81 -0.14
C ILE A 920 -10.90 -0.85 -1.63
N ILE A 921 -10.25 -1.91 -2.13
CA ILE A 921 -9.36 -1.78 -3.31
C ILE A 921 -10.08 -1.16 -4.45
N THR A 922 -11.19 -1.81 -4.74
CA THR A 922 -12.08 -1.51 -5.82
C THR A 922 -12.59 -0.07 -5.74
N SER A 923 -12.64 0.52 -4.55
CA SER A 923 -12.95 1.93 -4.34
C SER A 923 -11.75 2.89 -4.14
N LEU A 924 -10.52 2.48 -3.75
CA LEU A 924 -9.37 3.43 -3.67
C LEU A 924 -8.77 3.50 -5.06
N ASP A 925 -8.55 2.35 -5.69
CA ASP A 925 -8.23 2.26 -7.11
C ASP A 925 -9.10 3.23 -7.93
N THR A 926 -10.43 3.20 -7.71
CA THR A 926 -11.37 4.15 -8.33
C THR A 926 -11.16 5.60 -7.88
N VAL A 927 -11.03 5.89 -6.58
CA VAL A 927 -10.83 7.27 -6.07
C VAL A 927 -9.53 7.87 -6.57
N THR A 928 -8.41 7.16 -6.44
CA THR A 928 -7.09 7.61 -6.86
C THR A 928 -7.07 7.86 -8.35
N SER A 929 -7.64 6.94 -9.13
CA SER A 929 -7.83 7.10 -10.58
C SER A 929 -8.68 8.33 -10.93
N MET A 930 -9.71 8.63 -10.15
CA MET A 930 -10.58 9.80 -10.38
C MET A 930 -9.94 11.12 -9.96
N VAL A 931 -9.36 11.18 -8.77
CA VAL A 931 -8.59 12.32 -8.24
C VAL A 931 -7.44 12.62 -9.20
N ALA A 932 -6.68 11.60 -9.62
CA ALA A 932 -5.62 11.73 -10.61
C ALA A 932 -6.14 12.18 -11.97
N GLY A 933 -7.28 11.66 -12.43
CA GLY A 933 -7.94 12.14 -13.65
C GLY A 933 -8.16 13.65 -13.63
N CYS A 934 -8.74 14.16 -12.55
CA CYS A 934 -8.93 15.61 -12.37
C CYS A 934 -7.59 16.37 -12.26
N THR A 935 -6.62 15.88 -11.48
CA THR A 935 -5.30 16.50 -11.32
C THR A 935 -4.54 16.59 -12.66
N ILE A 936 -4.53 15.50 -13.42
CA ILE A 936 -3.86 15.41 -14.73
C ILE A 936 -4.53 16.37 -15.70
N PHE A 937 -5.85 16.26 -15.88
CA PHE A 937 -6.53 16.99 -16.95
C PHE A 937 -6.69 18.48 -16.66
N GLY A 938 -6.79 18.92 -15.40
CA GLY A 938 -6.76 20.35 -15.11
C GLY A 938 -5.38 20.98 -15.28
N ILE A 939 -4.29 20.25 -15.02
CA ILE A 939 -2.93 20.72 -15.34
C ILE A 939 -2.76 20.85 -16.86
N LEU A 940 -3.34 19.94 -17.65
CA LEU A 940 -3.40 20.05 -19.11
C LEU A 940 -4.32 21.18 -19.59
N GLY A 941 -5.43 21.44 -18.90
CA GLY A 941 -6.33 22.57 -19.19
C GLY A 941 -5.64 23.91 -19.02
N ASN A 942 -4.86 24.07 -17.94
CA ASN A 942 -4.03 25.27 -17.78
C ASN A 942 -2.89 25.36 -18.80
N LEU A 943 -2.22 24.24 -19.11
CA LEU A 943 -1.20 24.22 -20.17
C LEU A 943 -1.80 24.65 -21.52
N ALA A 944 -3.03 24.24 -21.84
CA ALA A 944 -3.75 24.67 -23.02
C ALA A 944 -4.09 26.18 -22.99
N TYR A 945 -4.56 26.69 -21.85
CA TYR A 945 -4.85 28.12 -21.63
C TYR A 945 -3.59 29.00 -21.78
N GLU A 946 -2.50 28.68 -21.10
CA GLU A 946 -1.21 29.41 -21.12
C GLU A 946 -0.57 29.45 -22.52
N LEU A 947 -0.81 28.42 -23.36
CA LEU A 947 -0.36 28.38 -24.75
C LEU A 947 -1.32 29.12 -25.71
N GLY A 948 -2.55 29.44 -25.27
CA GLY A 948 -3.61 29.99 -26.11
C GLY A 948 -4.28 28.96 -27.04
N VAL A 949 -4.23 27.67 -26.68
CA VAL A 949 -4.73 26.56 -27.50
C VAL A 949 -6.10 26.11 -26.98
N GLN A 950 -7.17 26.45 -27.71
CA GLN A 950 -8.55 26.08 -27.32
C GLN A 950 -8.85 24.57 -27.36
N ASP A 951 -7.97 23.77 -27.96
CA ASP A 951 -8.15 22.32 -28.12
C ASP A 951 -7.16 21.54 -27.23
N ILE A 952 -7.63 21.14 -26.06
CA ILE A 952 -6.86 20.44 -25.03
C ILE A 952 -6.31 19.09 -25.55
N SER A 953 -6.91 18.49 -26.59
CA SER A 953 -6.38 17.23 -27.17
C SER A 953 -4.96 17.36 -27.71
N LYS A 954 -4.53 18.58 -28.07
CA LYS A 954 -3.19 18.87 -28.61
C LYS A 954 -2.08 18.87 -27.56
N VAL A 955 -2.41 19.00 -26.27
CA VAL A 955 -1.44 18.95 -25.15
C VAL A 955 -1.48 17.62 -24.38
N VAL A 956 -2.51 16.80 -24.58
CA VAL A 956 -2.62 15.44 -24.05
C VAL A 956 -1.68 14.51 -24.82
N LYS A 957 -0.62 14.01 -24.15
CA LYS A 957 0.29 12.99 -24.71
C LYS A 957 0.05 11.64 -24.05
N GLY A 958 0.27 10.56 -24.80
CA GLY A 958 -0.05 9.20 -24.37
C GLY A 958 0.99 8.54 -23.47
N GLY A 959 0.54 7.55 -22.69
CA GLY A 959 1.40 6.65 -21.92
C GLY A 959 2.35 7.36 -20.94
N ALA A 960 3.62 6.94 -20.92
CA ALA A 960 4.64 7.49 -20.04
C ALA A 960 4.89 9.00 -20.29
N SER A 961 4.80 9.44 -21.55
CA SER A 961 5.02 10.84 -21.94
C SER A 961 4.04 11.82 -21.28
N LEU A 962 2.87 11.35 -20.83
CA LEU A 962 1.95 12.16 -20.03
C LEU A 962 2.61 12.70 -18.74
N ALA A 963 3.41 11.86 -18.07
CA ALA A 963 4.08 12.20 -16.82
C ALA A 963 5.54 12.66 -16.98
N PHE A 964 6.24 12.30 -18.06
CA PHE A 964 7.63 12.72 -18.30
C PHE A 964 7.79 13.84 -19.34
N VAL A 965 6.72 14.23 -20.04
CA VAL A 965 6.69 15.39 -20.94
C VAL A 965 5.65 16.40 -20.46
N SER A 966 4.35 16.09 -20.54
CA SER A 966 3.30 17.10 -20.30
C SER A 966 3.29 17.64 -18.85
N TYR A 967 3.65 16.82 -17.86
CA TYR A 967 3.82 17.28 -16.47
C TYR A 967 5.03 18.18 -16.25
N PRO A 968 6.27 17.78 -16.63
CA PRO A 968 7.43 18.67 -16.68
C PRO A 968 7.18 20.00 -17.38
N ASP A 969 6.50 19.98 -18.53
CA ASP A 969 6.13 21.13 -19.34
C ASP A 969 5.22 22.11 -18.57
N ALA A 970 4.11 21.60 -18.02
CA ALA A 970 3.17 22.42 -17.23
C ALA A 970 3.80 22.93 -15.92
N ILE A 971 4.54 22.08 -15.20
CA ILE A 971 5.23 22.48 -13.96
C ILE A 971 6.27 23.57 -14.24
N ALA A 972 6.95 23.56 -15.39
CA ALA A 972 7.89 24.62 -15.78
C ALA A 972 7.22 26.00 -15.99
N LYS A 973 5.90 26.05 -16.18
CA LYS A 973 5.11 27.30 -16.30
C LYS A 973 4.62 27.85 -14.95
N PHE A 974 4.85 27.17 -13.83
CA PHE A 974 4.35 27.63 -12.53
C PHE A 974 5.13 28.85 -12.03
N ASN A 975 4.42 29.96 -11.77
CA ASN A 975 4.98 31.22 -11.23
C ASN A 975 5.71 31.04 -9.88
N PHE A 976 5.31 30.04 -9.10
CA PHE A 976 5.75 29.86 -7.71
C PHE A 976 6.41 28.49 -7.49
N LEU A 977 7.73 28.52 -7.27
CA LEU A 977 8.55 27.35 -6.92
C LEU A 977 8.33 26.11 -7.82
N PRO A 978 8.47 26.19 -9.16
CA PRO A 978 8.28 25.05 -10.06
C PRO A 978 9.19 23.87 -9.72
N GLN A 979 10.41 24.13 -9.22
CA GLN A 979 11.34 23.10 -8.72
C GLN A 979 10.74 22.32 -7.54
N LEU A 980 9.96 22.96 -6.67
CA LEU A 980 9.28 22.27 -5.57
C LEU A 980 8.15 21.39 -6.08
N PHE A 981 7.35 21.84 -7.04
CA PHE A 981 6.28 21.01 -7.60
C PHE A 981 6.84 19.87 -8.47
N ALA A 982 7.98 20.06 -9.14
CA ALA A 982 8.72 19.02 -9.84
C ALA A 982 9.35 18.01 -8.87
N VAL A 983 10.09 18.47 -7.84
CA VAL A 983 10.57 17.62 -6.75
C VAL A 983 9.38 16.88 -6.18
N LEU A 984 8.30 17.55 -5.78
CA LEU A 984 7.12 16.88 -5.24
C LEU A 984 6.46 15.91 -6.23
N PHE A 985 6.41 16.14 -7.54
CA PHE A 985 5.80 15.22 -8.51
C PHE A 985 6.71 14.03 -8.87
N PHE A 986 8.03 14.19 -8.92
CA PHE A 986 8.95 13.08 -9.22
C PHE A 986 9.51 12.38 -7.98
N PHE A 987 9.49 13.07 -6.82
CA PHE A 987 9.16 12.46 -5.54
C PHE A 987 7.80 11.68 -5.91
N MET A 988 6.62 12.24 -6.20
CA MET A 988 5.33 11.49 -6.39
C MET A 988 5.24 10.35 -7.41
N MET A 989 6.18 10.23 -8.35
CA MET A 989 6.15 9.21 -9.39
C MET A 989 7.17 8.09 -9.16
N PHE A 990 8.32 8.29 -8.50
CA PHE A 990 9.10 7.12 -8.06
C PHE A 990 8.49 6.59 -6.80
N VAL A 991 8.15 7.38 -5.75
CA VAL A 991 7.17 6.93 -4.74
C VAL A 991 5.80 7.40 -5.17
N LEU A 992 4.82 6.46 -5.21
CA LEU A 992 3.55 4.55 -6.93
C LEU A 992 4.03 3.09 -7.24
N GLY A 993 4.65 2.89 -8.41
CA GLY A 993 5.88 2.16 -8.44
C GLY A 993 5.83 0.79 -7.75
N VAL A 994 6.69 0.64 -6.78
CA VAL A 994 6.84 -0.46 -5.84
C VAL A 994 5.64 -1.02 -5.15
N GLY A 995 4.56 -0.28 -5.10
CA GLY A 995 3.33 -0.87 -4.66
C GLY A 995 3.05 -2.10 -5.49
N SER A 996 3.06 -1.87 -6.79
CA SER A 996 3.16 -2.88 -7.82
C SER A 996 4.45 -3.68 -7.66
N ALA A 997 5.60 -3.02 -7.76
CA ALA A 997 6.89 -3.69 -7.96
C ALA A 997 7.30 -4.70 -6.84
N VAL A 998 6.87 -4.50 -5.59
CA VAL A 998 7.10 -5.45 -4.48
C VAL A 998 5.95 -6.37 -4.24
N GLY A 999 4.72 -6.00 -4.61
CA GLY A 999 3.68 -6.99 -4.83
C GLY A 999 4.13 -8.13 -5.69
N MET A 1000 4.77 -7.73 -6.78
CA MET A 1000 5.30 -8.63 -7.76
C MET A 1000 6.54 -9.35 -7.22
N THR A 1001 7.52 -8.66 -6.65
CA THR A 1001 8.79 -9.30 -6.27
C THR A 1001 8.72 -10.33 -5.15
N THR A 1002 7.95 -10.12 -4.08
CA THR A 1002 7.70 -11.24 -3.16
C THR A 1002 6.78 -12.27 -3.78
N GLY A 1003 5.95 -11.89 -4.76
CA GLY A 1003 5.19 -12.85 -5.57
C GLY A 1003 6.09 -13.90 -6.20
N ILE A 1004 7.25 -13.45 -6.66
CA ILE A 1004 8.38 -14.27 -7.12
C ILE A 1004 9.01 -15.01 -5.92
N MET A 1005 9.56 -14.28 -4.95
CA MET A 1005 10.36 -14.88 -3.86
C MET A 1005 9.57 -15.95 -3.08
N THR A 1006 8.25 -15.80 -2.95
CA THR A 1006 7.39 -16.70 -2.18
C THR A 1006 7.33 -18.10 -2.77
N VAL A 1007 7.37 -18.23 -4.10
CA VAL A 1007 7.52 -19.55 -4.75
C VAL A 1007 8.89 -20.14 -4.44
N ILE A 1008 9.94 -19.30 -4.47
CA ILE A 1008 11.32 -19.71 -4.17
C ILE A 1008 11.47 -20.16 -2.70
N ASN A 1009 10.89 -19.43 -1.75
CA ASN A 1009 10.91 -19.74 -0.30
C ASN A 1009 10.16 -21.04 0.02
N GLU A 1010 9.07 -21.31 -0.68
CA GLU A 1010 8.39 -22.60 -0.54
C GLU A 1010 9.15 -23.79 -1.12
N GLN A 1011 9.92 -23.56 -2.18
CA GLN A 1011 10.75 -24.58 -2.81
C GLN A 1011 12.06 -24.81 -2.05
N PHE A 1012 12.62 -23.77 -1.43
CA PHE A 1012 13.89 -23.77 -0.70
C PHE A 1012 13.74 -23.28 0.76
N PRO A 1013 12.89 -23.93 1.58
CA PRO A 1013 12.53 -23.45 2.91
C PRO A 1013 13.69 -23.49 3.92
N SER A 1014 14.82 -24.12 3.60
CA SER A 1014 16.03 -24.11 4.44
C SER A 1014 16.66 -22.73 4.56
N LEU A 1015 16.59 -21.91 3.49
CA LEU A 1015 17.20 -20.59 3.43
C LEU A 1015 16.63 -19.64 4.49
N LYS A 1016 17.46 -18.70 4.93
CA LYS A 1016 16.95 -17.45 5.48
C LYS A 1016 16.48 -16.63 4.30
N THR A 1017 15.33 -15.96 4.45
CA THR A 1017 14.73 -15.28 3.31
C THR A 1017 15.60 -14.19 2.70
N TRP A 1018 16.56 -13.70 3.49
CA TRP A 1018 17.61 -12.80 3.06
C TRP A 1018 18.41 -13.31 1.87
N GLN A 1019 18.71 -14.60 1.88
CA GLN A 1019 19.42 -15.32 0.83
C GLN A 1019 18.55 -15.61 -0.40
N ILE A 1020 17.24 -15.44 -0.29
CA ILE A 1020 16.30 -15.52 -1.42
C ILE A 1020 16.19 -14.14 -2.03
N VAL A 1021 16.08 -13.12 -1.19
CA VAL A 1021 15.98 -11.76 -1.67
C VAL A 1021 17.27 -11.29 -2.26
N VAL A 1022 18.44 -11.28 -1.62
CA VAL A 1022 19.60 -10.61 -2.22
C VAL A 1022 19.97 -11.19 -3.61
N PRO A 1023 19.59 -12.45 -3.94
CA PRO A 1023 19.58 -13.02 -5.31
C PRO A 1023 18.25 -13.00 -6.10
N THR A 1024 17.12 -12.51 -5.56
CA THR A 1024 15.96 -12.00 -6.36
C THR A 1024 16.11 -10.48 -6.64
N CYS A 1025 16.86 -9.80 -5.77
CA CYS A 1025 17.87 -8.78 -6.07
C CYS A 1025 19.05 -9.41 -6.84
N LEU A 1026 20.02 -8.66 -7.37
CA LEU A 1026 21.09 -9.15 -8.26
C LEU A 1026 20.63 -9.89 -9.56
N LEU A 1027 19.83 -10.96 -9.54
CA LEU A 1027 19.48 -11.75 -10.73
C LEU A 1027 18.70 -10.98 -11.77
N GLY A 1028 17.56 -10.41 -11.41
CA GLY A 1028 16.88 -9.52 -12.34
C GLY A 1028 17.74 -8.30 -12.69
N PHE A 1029 18.80 -8.01 -11.92
CA PHE A 1029 19.81 -6.98 -12.20
C PHE A 1029 20.98 -7.56 -12.98
N SER A 1030 20.65 -8.66 -13.63
CA SER A 1030 21.13 -9.15 -14.89
C SER A 1030 19.97 -9.56 -15.82
N ILE A 1031 18.66 -9.37 -15.49
CA ILE A 1031 17.44 -9.74 -16.28
C ILE A 1031 16.33 -8.62 -16.43
N GLY A 1032 16.67 -7.33 -16.35
CA GLY A 1032 16.33 -6.29 -17.38
C GLY A 1032 17.33 -5.07 -17.89
N THR A 1033 18.34 -4.81 -18.80
CA THR A 1033 19.21 -5.27 -19.98
C THR A 1033 18.69 -5.50 -21.49
N VAL A 1034 17.57 -4.87 -22.00
CA VAL A 1034 16.71 -4.69 -23.26
C VAL A 1034 15.55 -3.55 -23.18
N TYR A 1035 15.61 -2.39 -22.46
CA TYR A 1035 14.60 -1.32 -22.09
C TYR A 1035 15.11 0.15 -21.78
N VAL A 1036 15.89 0.40 -20.70
CA VAL A 1036 16.15 1.75 -20.09
C VAL A 1036 17.23 2.56 -20.85
N THR A 1037 17.13 2.48 -22.17
CA THR A 1037 18.18 2.68 -23.16
C THR A 1037 17.69 3.54 -24.31
N PRO A 1038 18.60 3.97 -25.22
CA PRO A 1038 18.27 4.68 -26.45
C PRO A 1038 17.21 4.06 -27.39
N GLY A 1039 16.57 2.93 -27.09
CA GLY A 1039 15.33 2.55 -27.79
C GLY A 1039 14.29 1.83 -26.91
N GLY A 1040 14.60 1.48 -25.67
CA GLY A 1040 13.96 0.31 -25.10
C GLY A 1040 12.55 0.50 -24.52
N GLN A 1041 11.97 1.69 -24.68
CA GLN A 1041 10.52 1.87 -24.61
C GLN A 1041 9.76 0.93 -25.57
N PHE A 1042 10.36 0.48 -26.68
CA PHE A 1042 9.69 -0.42 -27.61
C PHE A 1042 9.68 -1.89 -27.12
N ILE A 1043 10.71 -2.43 -26.43
CA ILE A 1043 10.52 -3.75 -25.76
C ILE A 1043 9.65 -3.58 -24.51
N LEU A 1044 9.70 -2.43 -23.82
CA LEU A 1044 8.80 -2.15 -22.69
C LEU A 1044 7.35 -2.33 -23.14
N THR A 1045 7.01 -1.71 -24.27
CA THR A 1045 5.72 -1.87 -24.95
C THR A 1045 5.48 -3.31 -25.42
N LEU A 1046 6.48 -3.97 -26.03
CA LEU A 1046 6.38 -5.37 -26.49
C LEU A 1046 6.01 -6.32 -25.35
N VAL A 1047 6.67 -6.22 -24.20
CA VAL A 1047 6.53 -7.18 -23.10
C VAL A 1047 5.41 -6.79 -22.13
N ASP A 1048 5.03 -5.51 -22.01
CA ASP A 1048 3.73 -5.18 -21.42
C ASP A 1048 2.58 -5.77 -22.26
N TYR A 1049 2.69 -5.76 -23.59
CA TYR A 1049 1.63 -6.35 -24.42
C TYR A 1049 1.60 -7.88 -24.32
N TYR A 1050 2.70 -8.54 -24.71
CA TYR A 1050 2.73 -10.01 -24.84
C TYR A 1050 2.99 -10.77 -23.52
N GLY A 1051 3.67 -10.16 -22.54
CA GLY A 1051 4.05 -10.82 -21.28
C GLY A 1051 3.05 -10.62 -20.14
N THR A 1052 2.22 -9.58 -20.20
CA THR A 1052 1.28 -9.20 -19.13
C THR A 1052 -0.12 -8.91 -19.66
N SER A 1053 -0.29 -7.94 -20.55
CA SER A 1053 -1.61 -7.43 -20.98
C SER A 1053 -2.46 -8.47 -21.70
N PHE A 1054 -1.88 -9.27 -22.60
CA PHE A 1054 -2.62 -10.33 -23.28
C PHE A 1054 -2.77 -11.59 -22.41
N VAL A 1055 -1.76 -11.89 -21.59
CA VAL A 1055 -1.73 -13.11 -20.73
C VAL A 1055 -2.81 -13.05 -19.65
N VAL A 1056 -3.09 -11.86 -19.11
CA VAL A 1056 -4.00 -11.68 -17.97
C VAL A 1056 -5.40 -12.27 -18.22
N PHE A 1057 -5.93 -12.20 -19.44
CA PHE A 1057 -7.25 -12.73 -19.79
C PHE A 1057 -7.31 -14.26 -19.83
N ILE A 1058 -6.22 -14.90 -20.29
CA ILE A 1058 -6.06 -16.34 -20.30
C ILE A 1058 -6.00 -16.85 -18.85
N LEU A 1059 -5.18 -16.20 -18.02
CA LEU A 1059 -5.06 -16.49 -16.59
C LEU A 1059 -6.39 -16.33 -15.87
N ALA A 1060 -7.06 -15.18 -16.05
CA ALA A 1060 -8.34 -14.87 -15.43
C ALA A 1060 -9.42 -15.92 -15.75
N SER A 1061 -9.52 -16.30 -17.01
CA SER A 1061 -10.53 -17.26 -17.49
C SER A 1061 -10.29 -18.67 -16.92
N PHE A 1062 -9.04 -19.15 -16.93
CA PHE A 1062 -8.71 -20.47 -16.36
C PHE A 1062 -8.75 -20.49 -14.83
N GLU A 1063 -8.40 -19.38 -14.16
CA GLU A 1063 -8.51 -19.25 -12.70
C GLU A 1063 -9.98 -19.33 -12.26
N MET A 1064 -10.86 -18.48 -12.77
CA MET A 1064 -12.30 -18.51 -12.46
C MET A 1064 -12.91 -19.90 -12.68
N THR A 1065 -12.58 -20.51 -13.83
CA THR A 1065 -13.07 -21.84 -14.22
C THR A 1065 -12.56 -22.93 -13.28
N GLY A 1066 -11.25 -22.94 -12.98
CA GLY A 1066 -10.61 -23.90 -12.08
C GLY A 1066 -11.12 -23.80 -10.64
N VAL A 1067 -11.47 -22.60 -10.19
CA VAL A 1067 -12.05 -22.34 -8.87
C VAL A 1067 -13.53 -22.71 -8.81
N ILE A 1068 -14.37 -22.05 -9.61
CA ILE A 1068 -15.82 -22.01 -9.36
C ILE A 1068 -16.55 -23.18 -10.03
N TRP A 1069 -16.04 -23.69 -11.15
CA TRP A 1069 -16.66 -24.80 -11.88
C TRP A 1069 -15.97 -26.14 -11.58
N PHE A 1070 -14.63 -26.20 -11.56
CA PHE A 1070 -13.91 -27.47 -11.29
C PHE A 1070 -13.77 -27.80 -9.80
N TYR A 1071 -13.25 -26.89 -8.97
CA TYR A 1071 -13.26 -27.13 -7.52
C TYR A 1071 -14.68 -27.00 -6.93
N GLY A 1072 -15.50 -26.13 -7.52
CA GLY A 1072 -16.95 -26.10 -7.37
C GLY A 1072 -17.45 -25.08 -6.36
N LEU A 1073 -18.39 -24.23 -6.80
CA LEU A 1073 -18.98 -23.14 -6.02
C LEU A 1073 -19.39 -23.55 -4.60
N GLU A 1074 -20.17 -24.63 -4.41
CA GLU A 1074 -20.66 -24.98 -3.07
C GLU A 1074 -19.51 -25.38 -2.12
N ASN A 1075 -18.48 -26.06 -2.64
CA ASN A 1075 -17.31 -26.37 -1.85
C ASN A 1075 -16.60 -25.08 -1.40
N PHE A 1076 -16.38 -24.16 -2.34
CA PHE A 1076 -15.80 -22.83 -2.14
C PHE A 1076 -16.61 -21.92 -1.19
N LEU A 1077 -17.94 -22.07 -1.14
CA LEU A 1077 -18.83 -21.33 -0.25
C LEU A 1077 -18.86 -21.85 1.19
N GLU A 1078 -18.93 -23.17 1.37
CA GLU A 1078 -18.72 -23.83 2.68
C GLU A 1078 -17.32 -23.55 3.21
N ASP A 1079 -16.36 -23.45 2.30
CA ASP A 1079 -15.00 -23.10 2.60
C ASP A 1079 -14.94 -21.69 3.19
N LEU A 1080 -15.50 -20.68 2.53
CA LEU A 1080 -15.67 -19.35 3.14
C LEU A 1080 -16.46 -19.38 4.47
N GLU A 1081 -17.46 -20.25 4.59
CA GLU A 1081 -18.29 -20.40 5.80
C GLU A 1081 -17.48 -20.88 7.02
N PHE A 1082 -16.73 -21.98 6.91
CA PHE A 1082 -15.85 -22.51 7.98
C PHE A 1082 -14.78 -21.50 8.45
N MET A 1083 -14.44 -20.61 7.52
CA MET A 1083 -13.24 -19.81 7.50
C MET A 1083 -13.47 -18.41 8.08
N LEU A 1084 -14.63 -17.82 7.80
CA LEU A 1084 -15.03 -16.49 8.27
C LEU A 1084 -16.24 -16.50 9.20
N ASP A 1085 -16.80 -17.68 9.48
CA ASP A 1085 -18.09 -17.88 10.15
C ASP A 1085 -19.25 -17.13 9.46
N ARG A 1086 -19.11 -16.89 8.14
CA ARG A 1086 -20.01 -16.04 7.33
C ARG A 1086 -20.31 -16.68 5.98
N LYS A 1087 -21.57 -16.61 5.55
CA LYS A 1087 -21.98 -16.93 4.17
C LYS A 1087 -21.93 -15.67 3.31
N PRO A 1088 -21.43 -15.70 2.06
CA PRO A 1088 -21.40 -14.52 1.22
C PRO A 1088 -22.79 -14.27 0.64
N SER A 1089 -23.12 -13.00 0.37
CA SER A 1089 -24.40 -12.62 -0.23
C SER A 1089 -24.56 -13.16 -1.66
N VAL A 1090 -25.82 -13.21 -2.12
CA VAL A 1090 -26.22 -13.71 -3.46
C VAL A 1090 -25.44 -13.04 -4.60
N TYR A 1091 -25.17 -11.74 -4.48
CA TYR A 1091 -24.33 -10.95 -5.40
C TYR A 1091 -23.04 -11.68 -5.80
N TRP A 1092 -22.20 -12.05 -4.83
CA TRP A 1092 -20.92 -12.70 -5.13
C TRP A 1092 -21.09 -14.06 -5.80
N ARG A 1093 -22.10 -14.83 -5.40
CA ARG A 1093 -22.36 -16.17 -5.96
C ARG A 1093 -22.75 -16.07 -7.43
N ILE A 1094 -23.60 -15.10 -7.77
CA ILE A 1094 -24.00 -14.81 -9.15
C ILE A 1094 -22.82 -14.26 -9.96
N CYS A 1095 -22.03 -13.34 -9.40
CA CYS A 1095 -20.83 -12.84 -10.05
C CYS A 1095 -19.85 -13.97 -10.38
N TRP A 1096 -19.40 -14.73 -9.37
CA TRP A 1096 -18.42 -15.78 -9.56
C TRP A 1096 -18.87 -16.93 -10.47
N PHE A 1097 -20.14 -17.33 -10.38
CA PHE A 1097 -20.63 -18.50 -11.12
C PHE A 1097 -21.07 -18.17 -12.56
N ILE A 1098 -21.54 -16.94 -12.82
CA ILE A 1098 -22.16 -16.54 -14.08
C ILE A 1098 -21.49 -15.30 -14.67
N VAL A 1099 -21.56 -14.15 -13.99
CA VAL A 1099 -21.27 -12.85 -14.63
C VAL A 1099 -19.79 -12.65 -14.90
N THR A 1100 -18.92 -12.89 -13.93
CA THR A 1100 -17.47 -12.73 -14.05
C THR A 1100 -16.88 -13.70 -15.10
N PRO A 1101 -17.20 -15.02 -15.12
CA PRO A 1101 -16.75 -15.90 -16.19
C PRO A 1101 -17.29 -15.52 -17.57
N PHE A 1102 -18.57 -15.17 -17.68
CA PHE A 1102 -19.19 -14.80 -18.96
C PHE A 1102 -18.52 -13.57 -19.58
N ILE A 1103 -18.35 -12.49 -18.81
CA ILE A 1103 -17.70 -11.26 -19.30
C ILE A 1103 -16.25 -11.54 -19.72
N LEU A 1104 -15.49 -12.30 -18.94
CA LEU A 1104 -14.09 -12.62 -19.27
C LEU A 1104 -13.96 -13.45 -20.54
N ILE A 1105 -14.82 -14.47 -20.72
CA ILE A 1105 -14.83 -15.29 -21.94
C ILE A 1105 -15.24 -14.44 -23.15
N THR A 1106 -16.26 -13.58 -23.03
CA THR A 1106 -16.68 -12.67 -24.11
C THR A 1106 -15.56 -11.71 -24.50
N ILE A 1107 -14.90 -11.08 -23.54
CA ILE A 1107 -13.80 -10.15 -23.79
C ILE A 1107 -12.58 -10.88 -24.39
N PHE A 1108 -12.25 -12.08 -23.91
CA PHE A 1108 -11.17 -12.90 -24.47
C PHE A 1108 -11.42 -13.28 -25.94
N ILE A 1109 -12.63 -13.75 -26.27
CA ILE A 1109 -13.02 -14.06 -27.66
C ILE A 1109 -12.94 -12.81 -28.54
N TYR A 1110 -13.44 -11.66 -28.06
CA TYR A 1110 -13.34 -10.39 -28.77
C TYR A 1110 -11.88 -9.98 -29.03
N THR A 1111 -11.02 -10.07 -28.01
CA THR A 1111 -9.59 -9.69 -28.09
C THR A 1111 -8.84 -10.54 -29.13
N ILE A 1112 -9.17 -11.82 -29.26
CA ILE A 1112 -8.62 -12.69 -30.33
C ILE A 1112 -9.19 -12.31 -31.70
N ALA A 1113 -10.49 -12.03 -31.79
CA ALA A 1113 -11.15 -11.68 -33.04
C ALA A 1113 -10.72 -10.32 -33.62
N THR A 1114 -10.27 -9.39 -32.78
CA THR A 1114 -9.79 -8.05 -33.18
C THR A 1114 -8.29 -7.83 -32.92
N LEU A 1115 -7.49 -8.91 -32.94
CA LEU A 1115 -6.06 -8.84 -32.65
C LEU A 1115 -5.29 -8.12 -33.78
N THR A 1116 -4.85 -6.88 -33.54
CA THR A 1116 -3.98 -6.12 -34.45
C THR A 1116 -2.49 -6.26 -34.09
N PRO A 1117 -1.56 -6.13 -35.05
CA PRO A 1117 -0.13 -6.01 -34.76
C PRO A 1117 0.17 -4.84 -33.82
N LEU A 1118 1.10 -5.05 -32.89
CA LEU A 1118 1.54 -4.01 -31.94
C LEU A 1118 2.39 -2.93 -32.63
N THR A 1119 2.02 -1.67 -32.42
CA THR A 1119 2.70 -0.48 -32.92
C THR A 1119 3.24 0.38 -31.77
N TYR A 1120 4.33 1.11 -32.01
CA TYR A 1120 4.86 2.14 -31.10
C TYR A 1120 5.16 3.41 -31.90
N GLY A 1121 4.89 4.59 -31.35
CA GLY A 1121 5.09 5.88 -32.06
C GLY A 1121 4.28 6.07 -33.35
N GLY A 1122 3.38 5.15 -33.71
CA GLY A 1122 2.69 5.08 -35.00
C GLY A 1122 3.36 4.19 -36.04
N THR A 1123 4.52 3.60 -35.76
CA THR A 1123 5.20 2.62 -36.62
C THR A 1123 4.96 1.19 -36.14
N SER A 1124 4.96 0.23 -37.06
CA SER A 1124 4.85 -1.20 -36.76
C SER A 1124 6.19 -1.79 -36.31
N LEU A 1125 6.17 -2.64 -35.30
CA LEU A 1125 7.37 -3.37 -34.89
C LEU A 1125 7.82 -4.38 -35.97
N PRO A 1126 9.13 -4.69 -36.07
CA PRO A 1126 9.65 -5.66 -37.02
C PRO A 1126 9.23 -7.08 -36.67
N GLY A 1127 9.19 -7.95 -37.69
CA GLY A 1127 8.73 -9.34 -37.56
C GLY A 1127 9.47 -10.16 -36.48
N TYR A 1128 10.78 -9.95 -36.29
CA TYR A 1128 11.54 -10.61 -35.23
C TYR A 1128 11.09 -10.17 -33.82
N ALA A 1129 10.70 -8.90 -33.64
CA ALA A 1129 10.24 -8.40 -32.34
C ALA A 1129 8.86 -9.01 -32.00
N HIS A 1130 7.97 -9.12 -33.00
CA HIS A 1130 6.73 -9.89 -32.84
C HIS A 1130 7.00 -11.36 -32.54
N ALA A 1131 7.98 -12.02 -33.17
CA ALA A 1131 8.34 -13.41 -32.88
C ALA A 1131 8.85 -13.60 -31.43
N ILE A 1132 9.66 -12.66 -30.92
CA ILE A 1132 10.08 -12.62 -29.52
C ILE A 1132 8.87 -12.44 -28.59
N GLY A 1133 7.95 -11.52 -28.92
CA GLY A 1133 6.69 -11.32 -28.19
C GLY A 1133 5.84 -12.61 -28.10
N TRP A 1134 5.58 -13.26 -29.23
CA TRP A 1134 4.86 -14.54 -29.29
C TRP A 1134 5.59 -15.66 -28.52
N THR A 1135 6.92 -15.65 -28.49
CA THR A 1135 7.72 -16.61 -27.70
C THR A 1135 7.53 -16.38 -26.20
N ILE A 1136 7.58 -15.12 -25.73
CA ILE A 1136 7.35 -14.75 -24.32
C ILE A 1136 5.93 -15.14 -23.89
N LEU A 1137 4.91 -14.84 -24.72
CA LEU A 1137 3.53 -15.26 -24.49
C LEU A 1137 3.41 -16.79 -24.38
N SER A 1138 4.07 -17.52 -25.28
CA SER A 1138 4.05 -18.99 -25.31
C SER A 1138 4.65 -19.60 -24.04
N ILE A 1139 5.78 -19.08 -23.55
CA ILE A 1139 6.45 -19.56 -22.32
C ILE A 1139 5.52 -19.47 -21.10
N GLY A 1140 4.71 -18.40 -21.01
CA GLY A 1140 3.68 -18.26 -19.98
C GLY A 1140 2.49 -19.21 -20.21
N VAL A 1141 1.85 -19.16 -21.37
CA VAL A 1141 0.59 -19.88 -21.62
C VAL A 1141 0.77 -21.40 -21.64
N VAL A 1142 1.89 -21.92 -22.16
CA VAL A 1142 2.14 -23.38 -22.29
C VAL A 1142 2.16 -24.11 -20.95
N GLN A 1143 2.40 -23.40 -19.83
CA GLN A 1143 2.35 -23.99 -18.50
C GLN A 1143 1.00 -24.65 -18.22
N ILE A 1144 -0.12 -24.03 -18.65
CA ILE A 1144 -1.49 -24.50 -18.37
C ILE A 1144 -1.72 -25.91 -18.95
N PRO A 1145 -1.59 -26.17 -20.26
CA PRO A 1145 -1.73 -27.52 -20.82
C PRO A 1145 -0.62 -28.47 -20.35
N LEU A 1146 0.62 -28.01 -20.16
CA LEU A 1146 1.74 -28.85 -19.73
C LEU A 1146 1.49 -29.47 -18.34
N TRP A 1147 1.11 -28.66 -17.35
CA TRP A 1147 0.83 -29.14 -16.00
C TRP A 1147 -0.47 -29.95 -15.93
N MET A 1148 -1.46 -29.65 -16.78
CA MET A 1148 -2.67 -30.47 -16.94
C MET A 1148 -2.33 -31.87 -17.45
N LEU A 1149 -1.49 -31.99 -18.48
CA LEU A 1149 -1.01 -33.25 -19.02
C LEU A 1149 -0.21 -34.04 -17.96
N ILE A 1150 0.69 -33.38 -17.21
CA ILE A 1150 1.46 -34.01 -16.12
C ILE A 1150 0.54 -34.53 -15.01
N ALA A 1151 -0.53 -33.81 -14.65
CA ALA A 1151 -1.51 -34.25 -13.66
C ALA A 1151 -2.31 -35.49 -14.11
N MET A 1152 -2.66 -35.56 -15.39
CA MET A 1152 -3.28 -36.75 -16.00
C MET A 1152 -2.30 -37.93 -16.05
N LEU A 1153 -1.07 -37.73 -16.53
CA LEU A 1153 -0.04 -38.77 -16.63
C LEU A 1153 0.32 -39.39 -15.27
N LYS A 1154 0.36 -38.59 -14.19
CA LYS A 1154 0.53 -39.11 -12.82
C LYS A 1154 -0.59 -40.06 -12.38
N ASN A 1155 -1.78 -39.94 -12.96
CA ASN A 1155 -2.95 -40.77 -12.70
C ASN A 1155 -3.18 -41.86 -13.78
N ARG A 1156 -2.26 -42.06 -14.74
CA ARG A 1156 -2.43 -42.96 -15.91
C ARG A 1156 -2.72 -44.44 -15.60
N LYS A 1157 -2.59 -44.86 -14.35
CA LYS A 1157 -2.97 -46.21 -13.88
C LYS A 1157 -4.48 -46.39 -13.66
N LEU A 1158 -5.29 -45.34 -13.85
CA LEU A 1158 -6.74 -45.36 -13.68
C LEU A 1158 -7.47 -45.29 -15.04
N PRO A 1159 -8.68 -45.88 -15.17
CA PRO A 1159 -9.52 -45.70 -16.36
C PRO A 1159 -9.75 -44.23 -16.69
N PHE A 1160 -9.79 -43.85 -17.97
CA PHE A 1160 -9.78 -42.45 -18.45
C PHE A 1160 -10.71 -41.49 -17.69
N ILE A 1161 -11.96 -41.87 -17.42
CA ILE A 1161 -12.94 -41.05 -16.68
C ILE A 1161 -12.52 -40.87 -15.21
N GLN A 1162 -11.93 -41.89 -14.58
CA GLN A 1162 -11.43 -41.83 -13.21
C GLN A 1162 -10.09 -41.07 -13.13
N MET A 1163 -9.22 -41.23 -14.13
CA MET A 1163 -7.98 -40.45 -14.30
C MET A 1163 -8.29 -38.96 -14.39
N LEU A 1164 -9.23 -38.55 -15.25
CA LEU A 1164 -9.71 -37.17 -15.34
C LEU A 1164 -10.29 -36.69 -14.00
N LYS A 1165 -11.27 -37.41 -13.43
CA LYS A 1165 -11.87 -37.03 -12.14
C LYS A 1165 -10.84 -36.87 -11.03
N LYS A 1166 -9.76 -37.66 -11.01
CA LYS A 1166 -8.69 -37.59 -9.99
C LYS A 1166 -7.61 -36.55 -10.29
N ALA A 1167 -7.34 -36.21 -11.55
CA ALA A 1167 -6.44 -35.11 -11.93
C ALA A 1167 -7.03 -33.74 -11.54
N PHE A 1168 -8.34 -33.56 -11.75
CA PHE A 1168 -9.08 -32.36 -11.33
C PHE A 1168 -9.53 -32.39 -9.86
N ALA A 1169 -9.30 -33.49 -9.13
CA ALA A 1169 -9.63 -33.56 -7.70
C ALA A 1169 -8.60 -32.81 -6.82
N PRO A 1170 -9.00 -32.39 -5.61
CA PRO A 1170 -8.07 -31.88 -4.60
C PRO A 1170 -7.08 -32.95 -4.14
N VAL A 1171 -5.77 -32.70 -4.30
CA VAL A 1171 -4.73 -33.61 -3.79
C VAL A 1171 -4.41 -33.35 -2.31
N ASN A 1172 -3.88 -34.36 -1.62
CA ASN A 1172 -3.61 -34.44 -0.17
C ASN A 1172 -2.76 -33.31 0.47
N GLY A 1173 -2.30 -32.32 -0.28
CA GLY A 1173 -1.86 -31.02 0.27
C GLY A 1173 -3.02 -30.13 0.74
N TRP A 1174 -4.26 -30.63 0.70
CA TRP A 1174 -5.50 -29.87 0.92
C TRP A 1174 -5.92 -29.76 2.38
N GLY A 1175 -6.20 -28.55 2.86
CA GLY A 1175 -6.57 -28.29 4.25
C GLY A 1175 -6.00 -26.96 4.71
N PRO A 1176 -6.45 -26.40 5.85
CA PRO A 1176 -5.69 -25.41 6.59
C PRO A 1176 -4.24 -25.89 6.76
N ARG A 1177 -3.28 -24.98 6.86
CA ARG A 1177 -1.88 -25.33 7.15
C ARG A 1177 -1.73 -25.75 8.60
N GLU A 1178 -2.49 -25.13 9.51
CA GLU A 1178 -2.50 -25.55 10.90
C GLU A 1178 -3.17 -26.92 11.03
N ILE A 1179 -2.48 -27.86 11.69
CA ILE A 1179 -2.89 -29.26 11.76
C ILE A 1179 -4.23 -29.42 12.49
N GLN A 1180 -4.50 -28.59 13.51
CA GLN A 1180 -5.75 -28.67 14.28
C GLN A 1180 -6.95 -28.19 13.45
N GLN A 1181 -6.90 -26.95 12.95
CA GLN A 1181 -7.89 -26.41 12.00
C GLN A 1181 -8.18 -27.40 10.86
N ARG A 1182 -7.16 -28.15 10.40
CA ARG A 1182 -7.28 -29.14 9.33
C ARG A 1182 -7.99 -30.44 9.68
N LYS A 1183 -8.00 -30.84 10.95
CA LYS A 1183 -8.90 -31.89 11.42
C LYS A 1183 -10.33 -31.35 11.44
N ASP A 1184 -10.52 -30.18 12.02
CA ASP A 1184 -11.83 -29.57 12.24
C ASP A 1184 -12.55 -29.26 10.90
N TRP A 1185 -11.82 -28.77 9.89
CA TRP A 1185 -12.35 -28.56 8.54
C TRP A 1185 -12.76 -29.87 7.84
N LYS A 1186 -12.03 -30.97 8.06
CA LYS A 1186 -12.42 -32.28 7.49
C LYS A 1186 -13.73 -32.76 8.09
N ILE A 1187 -13.87 -32.68 9.42
CA ILE A 1187 -15.10 -33.05 10.14
C ILE A 1187 -16.29 -32.22 9.61
N PHE A 1188 -16.12 -30.89 9.52
CA PHE A 1188 -17.12 -29.99 8.93
C PHE A 1188 -17.49 -30.35 7.48
N LYS A 1189 -16.51 -30.75 6.65
CA LYS A 1189 -16.76 -31.21 5.28
C LYS A 1189 -17.46 -32.56 5.21
N GLU A 1190 -17.18 -33.48 6.12
CA GLU A 1190 -17.85 -34.78 6.22
C GLU A 1190 -19.30 -34.64 6.73
N GLU A 1191 -19.59 -33.68 7.61
CA GLU A 1191 -20.96 -33.26 7.96
C GLU A 1191 -21.69 -32.65 6.76
N ARG A 1192 -21.09 -31.65 6.09
CA ARG A 1192 -21.66 -31.01 4.89
C ARG A 1192 -21.88 -32.01 3.73
N ALA A 1193 -20.99 -32.98 3.55
CA ALA A 1193 -21.18 -34.06 2.57
C ALA A 1193 -22.43 -34.90 2.87
N ARG A 1194 -22.59 -35.36 4.11
CA ARG A 1194 -23.78 -36.12 4.56
C ARG A 1194 -25.07 -35.30 4.45
N ASP A 1195 -25.02 -33.97 4.55
CA ASP A 1195 -26.16 -33.09 4.30
C ASP A 1195 -26.47 -32.86 2.79
N ARG A 1196 -25.50 -33.06 1.90
CA ARG A 1196 -25.73 -33.05 0.44
C ARG A 1196 -26.36 -34.34 -0.05
N GLU A 1197 -25.95 -35.49 0.49
CA GLU A 1197 -26.49 -36.82 0.15
C GLU A 1197 -28.01 -36.94 0.41
N LYS A 1198 -28.54 -36.16 1.36
CA LYS A 1198 -29.98 -36.09 1.68
C LYS A 1198 -30.82 -35.33 0.63
N ARG A 1199 -30.22 -34.69 -0.38
CA ARG A 1199 -30.93 -33.79 -1.31
C ARG A 1199 -31.55 -34.55 -2.49
N ILE A 1200 -32.87 -34.69 -2.46
CA ILE A 1200 -33.66 -35.39 -3.51
C ILE A 1200 -33.89 -34.50 -4.76
N GLN A 1201 -33.73 -33.18 -4.64
CA GLN A 1201 -33.98 -32.21 -5.73
C GLN A 1201 -33.00 -32.39 -6.91
N PRO A 1202 -33.41 -32.16 -8.17
CA PRO A 1202 -32.51 -32.23 -9.32
C PRO A 1202 -31.40 -31.16 -9.27
N ILE A 1203 -30.22 -31.49 -9.82
CA ILE A 1203 -28.97 -30.71 -9.68
C ILE A 1203 -29.15 -29.22 -10.02
N TRP A 1204 -29.90 -28.88 -11.07
CA TRP A 1204 -30.13 -27.48 -11.46
C TRP A 1204 -30.91 -26.68 -10.39
N LYS A 1205 -31.87 -27.30 -9.68
CA LYS A 1205 -32.53 -26.67 -8.52
C LYS A 1205 -31.58 -26.55 -7.34
N GLN A 1206 -30.71 -27.54 -7.11
CA GLN A 1206 -29.70 -27.45 -6.04
C GLN A 1206 -28.75 -26.26 -6.28
N ILE A 1207 -28.24 -26.11 -7.51
CA ILE A 1207 -27.39 -24.97 -7.90
C ILE A 1207 -28.15 -23.65 -7.72
N LEU A 1208 -29.42 -23.57 -8.14
CA LEU A 1208 -30.25 -22.37 -7.96
C LEU A 1208 -30.44 -22.01 -6.47
N TYR A 1209 -30.68 -22.98 -5.59
CA TYR A 1209 -30.77 -22.74 -4.14
C TYR A 1209 -29.42 -22.31 -3.54
N VAL A 1210 -28.30 -22.88 -3.99
CA VAL A 1210 -26.95 -22.45 -3.58
C VAL A 1210 -26.65 -21.01 -4.03
N LEU A 1211 -27.04 -20.62 -5.25
CA LEU A 1211 -26.88 -19.25 -5.76
C LEU A 1211 -27.76 -18.26 -4.98
N LEU A 1212 -29.04 -18.57 -4.79
CA LEU A 1212 -30.01 -17.71 -4.09
C LEU A 1212 -29.91 -17.77 -2.55
N ASN A 1213 -28.99 -18.56 -2.00
CA ASN A 1213 -28.84 -18.82 -0.56
C ASN A 1213 -30.13 -19.31 0.13
N MET A 1214 -30.96 -20.06 -0.58
CA MET A 1214 -32.17 -20.67 -0.05
C MET A 1214 -31.82 -21.97 0.69
N LYS A 1215 -32.60 -22.32 1.73
CA LYS A 1215 -32.52 -23.67 2.31
C LYS A 1215 -33.11 -24.67 1.30
N PRO A 1216 -32.47 -25.82 1.03
CA PRO A 1216 -33.12 -26.90 0.31
C PRO A 1216 -34.31 -27.43 1.12
N ILE A 1217 -35.34 -27.87 0.40
CA ILE A 1217 -36.53 -28.58 0.90
C ILE A 1217 -36.44 -30.01 0.39
#